data_AF-A0A8T1ZK35-F1
#
_entry.id   AF-A0A8T1ZK35-F1
#
_cell.length_a   1.000
_cell.length_b   1.000
_cell.length_c   1.000
_cell.angle_alpha   90.00
_cell.angle_beta   90.00
_cell.angle_gamma   90.00
#
_symmetry.space_group_name_H-M   'P 1'
#
loop_
_entity.id
_entity.type
_entity.pdbx_description
1 polymer ?
#
loop_
_entity_poly.entity_id
_entity_poly.type
_entity_poly.pdbx_seq_one_letter_code
_entity_poly.pdbx_strand_id
1 'polypeptide(L)'
;MKEIAEAFDDNYNSQNYRFSSHGEDPFEIGDGNYDDFEEEDIYESDDDNDWETVDDGFASSLVEEGKLDALLETFNALEENNGSKSAEPTRSIAAENREADQEINISSPGKLHVLPLYAMLSPAAQLRVFEDVEKEERLVVVATNVAETSLTIPGIKDVVDSGRVKVKNYDSKTGMESYEVEWIIQASASQRAGRAGRTGPGHCYRPYSSLVFSNIFEESLPPEITKVPVDGVVLLMKSMNIPKVENFPFPTSPEPSAIREAERCLKVLEALDRNGRLTPLGKAMSHYPMSPRHSRMLLTVIQMLKEARDYSRANLVLGYAVAAVAALSLPNPLIMQFEGEKKSEFKDAGKTVKQEDRKGRKERKENIKAARDRFSNPSSDALTVAYALHSFEVSENGAGFCESNGLHLKTMDEMSKLKDQLLRIVFSCCKPSETEDSFSWTHGTIQDVEKSWRITGSSTSRNLLLQNEEELLGEAICAGWADRVARKTKATEYQACAVEEPVFLHRWSSLINSAPEFLVYSELLLTNRPYMHGATRVKPEWLVKHPKSLCVFSAPLKDPKPYYSSEGDRVLCWIVPSFGPYNWELPAHSVAITEDRDRAAVFGCALLQGEVLPCLKSMRALMAGKPEMLLEKECWGLERVGRLVRVLTEKKIDSLETLRKSWEQNPNVLYAEIEAWFQKKFRHYVKELWQTMLQEAQVERGGIAGCQIYIRQDPDS
;
A
#
# COMPACT_ATOMS: atom_id res chain seq x y z
N MET A 1 48.47 -14.47 1.87
CA MET A 1 49.77 -14.82 1.26
C MET A 1 49.61 -16.16 0.54
N LYS A 2 49.69 -16.15 -0.81
CA LYS A 2 49.95 -17.25 -1.77
C LYS A 2 49.11 -18.54 -1.63
N GLU A 3 48.05 -18.85 -2.39
CA GLU A 3 47.80 -18.92 -3.86
C GLU A 3 48.30 -20.23 -4.54
N ILE A 4 47.44 -20.80 -5.42
CA ILE A 4 47.65 -21.77 -6.53
C ILE A 4 47.51 -23.28 -6.17
N ALA A 5 46.79 -24.21 -6.84
CA ALA A 5 45.92 -24.31 -8.06
C ALA A 5 45.19 -25.69 -8.03
N GLU A 6 43.90 -25.77 -8.38
CA GLU A 6 43.26 -26.26 -9.64
C GLU A 6 43.11 -27.78 -9.86
N ALA A 7 41.88 -28.10 -10.31
CA ALA A 7 41.43 -29.15 -11.24
C ALA A 7 41.47 -30.63 -10.83
N PHE A 8 40.30 -31.26 -10.76
CA PHE A 8 39.92 -32.37 -11.65
C PHE A 8 38.40 -32.54 -11.68
N ASP A 9 37.90 -32.61 -12.91
CA ASP A 9 36.51 -32.83 -13.31
C ASP A 9 36.24 -34.33 -13.52
N ASP A 10 34.97 -34.66 -13.66
CA ASP A 10 34.36 -35.89 -14.20
C ASP A 10 34.33 -37.17 -13.33
N ASN A 11 33.10 -37.54 -12.92
CA ASN A 11 32.24 -38.53 -13.62
C ASN A 11 31.39 -39.31 -12.60
N TYR A 12 30.06 -39.25 -12.67
CA TYR A 12 29.19 -40.45 -12.64
C TYR A 12 27.77 -40.14 -13.11
N ASN A 13 27.38 -40.89 -14.13
CA ASN A 13 26.13 -40.96 -14.88
C ASN A 13 24.88 -41.40 -14.08
N SER A 14 23.73 -41.18 -14.75
CA SER A 14 22.51 -42.03 -14.82
C SER A 14 21.26 -41.41 -14.15
N GLN A 15 20.08 -41.27 -14.77
CA GLN A 15 19.56 -41.70 -16.08
C GLN A 15 18.26 -40.96 -16.47
N ASN A 16 18.04 -40.83 -17.78
CA ASN A 16 16.83 -40.43 -18.55
C ASN A 16 15.52 -41.14 -18.13
N TYR A 17 14.29 -40.71 -18.47
CA TYR A 17 13.59 -40.67 -19.80
C TYR A 17 12.31 -39.79 -19.65
N ARG A 18 11.82 -38.90 -20.54
CA ARG A 18 11.61 -38.76 -22.01
C ARG A 18 10.45 -39.56 -22.64
N PHE A 19 9.36 -38.89 -23.02
CA PHE A 19 8.39 -39.12 -24.14
C PHE A 19 7.49 -37.84 -24.22
N SER A 20 7.36 -36.99 -25.26
CA SER A 20 7.01 -37.05 -26.71
C SER A 20 5.73 -37.83 -27.03
N SER A 21 4.80 -37.48 -27.94
CA SER A 21 4.25 -36.25 -28.55
C SER A 21 3.19 -36.70 -29.59
N HIS A 22 2.24 -35.81 -29.95
CA HIS A 22 1.39 -35.73 -31.18
C HIS A 22 -0.07 -36.25 -31.18
N GLY A 23 -0.95 -35.42 -31.78
CA GLY A 23 -2.22 -35.78 -32.43
C GLY A 23 -3.25 -34.62 -32.48
N GLU A 24 -3.56 -34.10 -33.67
CA GLU A 24 -4.36 -32.90 -33.99
C GLU A 24 -5.92 -33.11 -34.05
N ASP A 25 -6.70 -32.07 -33.64
CA ASP A 25 -7.96 -31.43 -34.17
C ASP A 25 -9.20 -32.24 -34.70
N PRO A 26 -10.43 -31.66 -34.89
CA PRO A 26 -11.10 -30.45 -34.34
C PRO A 26 -12.66 -30.55 -34.06
N PHE A 27 -13.25 -29.47 -33.49
CA PHE A 27 -14.69 -29.01 -33.43
C PHE A 27 -15.81 -29.84 -32.75
N GLU A 28 -16.49 -29.26 -31.74
CA GLU A 28 -17.90 -28.76 -31.82
C GLU A 28 -18.40 -28.15 -30.49
N ILE A 29 -19.35 -27.23 -30.61
CA ILE A 29 -19.94 -26.34 -29.58
C ILE A 29 -20.99 -27.10 -28.74
N GLY A 30 -21.02 -26.83 -27.42
CA GLY A 30 -22.14 -27.24 -26.56
C GLY A 30 -22.18 -26.45 -25.24
N ASP A 31 -23.21 -25.63 -25.09
CA ASP A 31 -23.64 -24.96 -23.84
C ASP A 31 -23.78 -25.97 -22.69
N GLY A 32 -23.29 -25.60 -21.50
CA GLY A 32 -23.51 -26.37 -20.27
C GLY A 32 -23.07 -25.59 -19.03
N ASN A 33 -24.03 -25.35 -18.14
CA ASN A 33 -23.91 -24.68 -16.83
C ASN A 33 -22.64 -25.04 -16.05
N TYR A 34 -21.92 -24.01 -15.60
CA TYR A 34 -20.90 -24.11 -14.55
C TYR A 34 -21.58 -23.94 -13.18
N ASP A 35 -21.81 -25.06 -12.50
CA ASP A 35 -22.01 -25.14 -11.05
C ASP A 35 -21.51 -26.53 -10.61
N ASP A 36 -20.18 -26.69 -10.53
CA ASP A 36 -19.54 -27.69 -9.67
C ASP A 36 -18.05 -27.34 -9.55
N PHE A 37 -17.69 -26.62 -8.48
CA PHE A 37 -16.31 -26.56 -8.01
C PHE A 37 -16.24 -27.46 -6.78
N GLU A 38 -15.67 -28.65 -6.97
CA GLU A 38 -15.35 -29.58 -5.89
C GLU A 38 -14.41 -28.90 -4.89
N GLU A 39 -14.83 -28.94 -3.62
CA GLU A 39 -14.28 -28.25 -2.46
C GLU A 39 -13.19 -29.09 -1.76
N GLU A 40 -12.40 -29.84 -2.53
CA GLU A 40 -11.36 -30.73 -2.02
C GLU A 40 -10.00 -30.33 -2.62
N ASP A 41 -9.27 -29.44 -1.94
CA ASP A 41 -7.78 -29.34 -1.96
C ASP A 41 -7.21 -28.14 -1.14
N ILE A 42 -8.00 -27.44 -0.32
CA ILE A 42 -7.51 -26.27 0.48
C ILE A 42 -7.37 -26.62 1.98
N TYR A 43 -6.87 -27.82 2.31
CA TYR A 43 -6.53 -28.19 3.69
C TYR A 43 -5.18 -28.93 3.76
N GLU A 44 -4.10 -28.32 3.31
CA GLU A 44 -2.77 -28.69 3.80
C GLU A 44 -2.47 -27.88 5.07
N SER A 45 -2.38 -28.60 6.19
CA SER A 45 -2.03 -28.06 7.49
C SER A 45 -0.52 -27.84 7.58
N ASP A 46 -0.09 -26.58 7.59
CA ASP A 46 1.26 -26.19 7.97
C ASP A 46 1.34 -26.03 9.50
N ASP A 47 1.93 -27.02 10.17
CA ASP A 47 3.18 -26.89 10.96
C ASP A 47 3.30 -28.01 12.00
N ASP A 48 4.38 -28.79 11.90
CA ASP A 48 4.92 -29.65 12.95
C ASP A 48 5.87 -28.84 13.84
N ASN A 49 5.53 -28.70 15.11
CA ASN A 49 6.43 -28.28 16.17
C ASN A 49 5.75 -28.65 17.50
N ASP A 50 6.33 -29.65 18.18
CA ASP A 50 5.92 -30.19 19.46
C ASP A 50 6.45 -29.31 20.60
N TRP A 51 5.54 -28.64 21.31
CA TRP A 51 5.79 -28.15 22.67
C TRP A 51 4.48 -28.27 23.46
N GLU A 52 4.51 -29.01 24.57
CA GLU A 52 3.36 -29.18 25.48
C GLU A 52 3.11 -27.90 26.30
N THR A 53 1.85 -27.44 26.35
CA THR A 53 1.41 -26.40 27.30
C THR A 53 -0.01 -26.62 27.82
N VAL A 54 -0.21 -26.03 29.00
CA VAL A 54 -1.19 -26.32 30.04
C VAL A 54 -2.48 -25.49 29.86
N ASP A 55 -3.60 -26.06 30.30
CA ASP A 55 -4.98 -25.55 30.22
C ASP A 55 -5.19 -24.25 31.02
N ASP A 56 -5.69 -23.18 30.37
CA ASP A 56 -6.00 -21.90 30.99
C ASP A 56 -7.50 -21.60 30.83
N GLY A 57 -8.28 -22.11 31.79
CA GLY A 57 -9.73 -22.03 31.79
C GLY A 57 -10.26 -21.37 33.05
N PHE A 58 -10.14 -20.04 33.17
CA PHE A 58 -11.08 -19.21 33.96
C PHE A 58 -10.89 -17.71 33.69
N ALA A 59 -11.55 -17.19 32.65
CA ALA A 59 -11.60 -15.75 32.40
C ALA A 59 -12.97 -15.35 31.83
N SER A 60 -14.01 -15.46 32.65
CA SER A 60 -15.23 -14.69 32.47
C SER A 60 -15.95 -14.56 33.81
N SER A 61 -15.82 -13.39 34.43
CA SER A 61 -16.86 -12.75 35.26
C SER A 61 -16.25 -11.65 36.13
N LEU A 62 -16.79 -10.42 35.98
CA LEU A 62 -16.63 -9.21 36.79
C LEU A 62 -15.42 -8.31 36.47
N VAL A 63 -15.65 -7.30 35.63
CA VAL A 63 -14.85 -6.07 35.57
C VAL A 63 -15.76 -4.91 35.95
N GLU A 64 -15.47 -4.24 37.08
CA GLU A 64 -16.05 -2.94 37.43
C GLU A 64 -15.20 -1.84 36.77
N GLU A 65 -15.84 -1.01 35.95
CA GLU A 65 -15.21 0.05 35.12
C GLU A 65 -14.34 1.04 35.92
N GLY A 66 -14.62 1.24 37.21
CA GLY A 66 -13.92 2.22 38.05
C GLY A 66 -12.48 1.86 38.46
N LYS A 67 -12.03 0.61 38.30
CA LYS A 67 -10.63 0.21 38.60
C LYS A 67 -9.66 0.47 37.45
N LEU A 68 -10.16 0.56 36.22
CA LEU A 68 -9.33 0.70 35.02
C LEU A 68 -8.68 2.09 34.94
N ASP A 69 -9.44 3.14 35.26
CA ASP A 69 -8.97 4.53 35.21
C ASP A 69 -7.89 4.83 36.25
N ALA A 70 -8.04 4.28 37.47
CA ALA A 70 -7.04 4.41 38.52
C ALA A 70 -5.71 3.71 38.16
N LEU A 71 -5.77 2.60 37.42
CA LEU A 71 -4.59 1.86 36.97
C LEU A 71 -3.90 2.57 35.78
N LEU A 72 -4.66 3.15 34.87
CA LEU A 72 -4.15 4.00 33.79
C LEU A 72 -3.42 5.25 34.33
N GLU A 73 -3.92 5.86 35.41
CA GLU A 73 -3.21 6.95 36.09
C GLU A 73 -1.90 6.49 36.75
N THR A 74 -1.88 5.32 37.37
CA THR A 74 -0.62 4.77 37.93
C THR A 74 0.42 4.44 36.85
N PHE A 75 -0.02 4.01 35.67
CA PHE A 75 0.86 3.72 34.54
C PHE A 75 1.57 5.00 34.05
N ASN A 76 0.83 6.09 33.88
CA ASN A 76 1.40 7.37 33.45
C ASN A 76 2.32 7.99 34.51
N ALA A 77 2.02 7.81 35.81
CA ALA A 77 2.84 8.33 36.90
C ALA A 77 4.21 7.63 37.05
N LEU A 78 4.35 6.40 36.56
CA LEU A 78 5.59 5.63 36.63
C LEU A 78 6.58 5.95 35.50
N GLU A 79 6.14 6.61 34.42
CA GLU A 79 7.01 7.07 33.33
C GLU A 79 7.78 8.36 33.69
N GLU A 80 7.28 9.17 34.62
CA GLU A 80 7.84 10.52 34.88
C GLU A 80 8.92 10.59 35.98
N ASN A 81 9.15 9.52 36.77
CA ASN A 81 9.98 9.62 37.98
C ASN A 81 11.39 8.99 37.82
N ASN A 82 12.24 9.63 37.02
CA ASN A 82 13.69 9.40 37.01
C ASN A 82 14.40 10.46 37.89
N GLY A 83 14.63 10.12 39.16
CA GLY A 83 15.29 11.01 40.11
C GLY A 83 15.93 10.30 41.30
N SER A 84 17.23 10.07 41.20
CA SER A 84 18.14 9.52 42.22
C SER A 84 18.09 10.20 43.59
N LYS A 85 18.25 9.43 44.68
CA LYS A 85 19.13 9.77 45.82
C LYS A 85 19.45 8.56 46.71
N SER A 86 20.76 8.38 46.90
CA SER A 86 21.44 7.40 47.75
C SER A 86 21.37 7.74 49.24
N ALA A 87 21.28 6.74 50.11
CA ALA A 87 21.81 6.79 51.48
C ALA A 87 22.12 5.37 51.98
N GLU A 88 23.38 5.15 52.39
CA GLU A 88 23.81 4.00 53.20
C GLU A 88 23.19 4.07 54.62
N PRO A 89 23.15 2.94 55.35
CA PRO A 89 24.20 2.81 56.38
C PRO A 89 24.74 1.38 56.58
N THR A 90 25.97 1.37 57.08
CA THR A 90 26.79 0.28 57.57
C THR A 90 26.21 -0.37 58.84
N ARG A 91 26.29 -1.71 58.96
CA ARG A 91 26.83 -2.39 60.15
C ARG A 91 26.99 -3.91 59.96
N SER A 92 28.14 -4.38 60.44
CA SER A 92 28.62 -5.75 60.55
C SER A 92 27.78 -6.60 61.50
N ILE A 93 27.80 -7.93 61.30
CA ILE A 93 28.11 -8.96 62.32
C ILE A 93 28.34 -10.31 61.61
N ALA A 94 29.37 -11.00 62.08
CA ALA A 94 29.83 -12.32 61.64
C ALA A 94 28.76 -13.41 61.80
N ALA A 95 28.74 -14.37 60.88
CA ALA A 95 27.97 -15.60 61.02
C ALA A 95 28.89 -16.80 60.87
N GLU A 96 28.92 -17.59 61.94
CA GLU A 96 29.63 -18.84 62.12
C GLU A 96 29.09 -19.93 61.17
N ASN A 97 30.01 -20.72 60.63
CA ASN A 97 29.71 -21.96 59.91
C ASN A 97 29.04 -22.96 60.87
N ARG A 98 27.80 -23.35 60.56
CA ARG A 98 27.20 -24.60 61.03
C ARG A 98 26.58 -25.31 59.84
N GLU A 99 27.30 -26.31 59.36
CA GLU A 99 26.76 -27.35 58.49
C GLU A 99 25.70 -28.12 59.28
N ALA A 100 24.45 -28.03 58.82
CA ALA A 100 23.37 -28.88 59.28
C ALA A 100 22.76 -29.51 58.04
N ASP A 101 22.94 -30.83 57.92
CA ASP A 101 22.23 -31.69 56.98
C ASP A 101 20.72 -31.51 57.21
N GLN A 102 20.06 -30.73 56.35
CA GLN A 102 18.61 -30.66 56.27
C GLN A 102 18.16 -31.55 55.12
N GLU A 103 17.50 -32.66 55.47
CA GLU A 103 16.62 -33.40 54.57
C GLU A 103 15.70 -32.40 53.85
N ILE A 104 15.84 -32.32 52.53
CA ILE A 104 15.00 -31.48 51.67
C ILE A 104 13.62 -32.11 51.67
N ASN A 105 12.79 -31.69 52.61
CA ASN A 105 11.37 -31.91 52.60
C ASN A 105 10.83 -31.14 51.40
N ILE A 106 10.63 -31.83 50.26
CA ILE A 106 10.10 -31.22 49.04
C ILE A 106 8.66 -30.83 49.35
N SER A 107 8.47 -29.64 49.92
CA SER A 107 7.16 -29.03 50.08
C SER A 107 6.52 -28.97 48.69
N SER A 108 5.26 -29.37 48.57
CA SER A 108 4.52 -29.20 47.33
C SER A 108 4.75 -27.78 46.77
N PRO A 109 4.99 -27.60 45.46
CA PRO A 109 5.56 -26.37 44.88
C PRO A 109 4.70 -25.08 45.00
N GLY A 110 3.65 -25.10 45.82
CA GLY A 110 2.64 -24.04 45.91
C GLY A 110 1.75 -24.03 44.68
N LYS A 111 0.72 -23.18 44.71
CA LYS A 111 -0.07 -22.87 43.51
C LYS A 111 0.72 -21.91 42.62
N LEU A 112 0.60 -22.05 41.30
CA LEU A 112 1.23 -21.17 40.33
C LEU A 112 0.18 -20.28 39.68
N HIS A 113 0.45 -18.97 39.63
CA HIS A 113 -0.33 -17.99 38.89
C HIS A 113 0.41 -17.64 37.61
N VAL A 114 0.03 -18.25 36.49
CA VAL A 114 0.75 -18.14 35.21
C VAL A 114 0.10 -17.09 34.31
N LEU A 115 0.87 -16.11 33.86
CA LEU A 115 0.37 -15.05 32.98
C LEU A 115 1.25 -14.90 31.72
N PRO A 116 0.66 -14.87 30.51
CA PRO A 116 1.40 -14.52 29.30
C PRO A 116 1.65 -13.01 29.23
N LEU A 117 2.78 -12.59 28.63
CA LEU A 117 3.09 -11.18 28.39
C LEU A 117 3.77 -10.95 27.02
N TYR A 118 3.01 -10.40 26.08
CA TYR A 118 3.50 -10.00 24.76
C TYR A 118 2.77 -8.77 24.23
N ALA A 119 3.37 -8.09 23.25
CA ALA A 119 2.95 -6.75 22.83
C ALA A 119 1.50 -6.67 22.31
N MET A 120 1.00 -7.76 21.71
CA MET A 120 -0.35 -7.88 21.15
C MET A 120 -1.43 -8.33 22.16
N LEU A 121 -1.09 -8.50 23.43
CA LEU A 121 -2.10 -8.70 24.48
C LEU A 121 -2.92 -7.42 24.68
N SER A 122 -4.18 -7.59 25.08
CA SER A 122 -5.01 -6.44 25.47
C SER A 122 -4.36 -5.68 26.63
N PRO A 123 -4.53 -4.34 26.71
CA PRO A 123 -3.96 -3.56 27.80
C PRO A 123 -4.36 -4.08 29.18
N ALA A 124 -5.63 -4.47 29.35
CA ALA A 124 -6.11 -5.08 30.59
C ALA A 124 -5.37 -6.39 30.93
N ALA A 125 -5.14 -7.27 29.94
CA ALA A 125 -4.39 -8.52 30.17
C ALA A 125 -2.91 -8.27 30.49
N GLN A 126 -2.29 -7.25 29.86
CA GLN A 126 -0.92 -6.84 30.18
C GLN A 126 -0.83 -6.29 31.61
N LEU A 127 -1.83 -5.54 32.07
CA LEU A 127 -1.83 -4.95 33.41
C LEU A 127 -1.93 -5.98 34.54
N ARG A 128 -2.53 -7.16 34.28
CA ARG A 128 -2.63 -8.23 35.28
C ARG A 128 -1.28 -8.67 35.86
N VAL A 129 -0.18 -8.53 35.09
CA VAL A 129 1.16 -8.90 35.60
C VAL A 129 1.65 -7.99 36.73
N PHE A 130 1.01 -6.84 36.94
CA PHE A 130 1.31 -5.90 38.03
C PHE A 130 0.39 -6.06 39.24
N GLU A 131 -0.65 -6.88 39.13
CA GLU A 131 -1.58 -7.12 40.24
C GLU A 131 -0.88 -7.92 41.35
N ASP A 132 -1.27 -7.64 42.60
CA ASP A 132 -0.76 -8.38 43.75
C ASP A 132 -1.26 -9.82 43.69
N VAL A 133 -0.32 -10.77 43.80
CA VAL A 133 -0.64 -12.20 43.84
C VAL A 133 -0.98 -12.64 45.27
N GLU A 134 -1.92 -13.56 45.41
CA GLU A 134 -2.31 -14.10 46.72
C GLU A 134 -1.10 -14.73 47.45
N LYS A 135 -1.07 -14.64 48.79
CA LYS A 135 0.10 -15.02 49.60
C LYS A 135 0.56 -16.48 49.47
N GLU A 136 -0.27 -17.36 48.92
CA GLU A 136 0.02 -18.79 48.73
C GLU A 136 0.30 -19.17 47.26
N GLU A 137 0.30 -18.19 46.35
CA GLU A 137 0.54 -18.40 44.93
C GLU A 137 1.88 -17.78 44.48
N ARG A 138 2.54 -18.44 43.53
CA ARG A 138 3.76 -17.92 42.89
C ARG A 138 3.42 -17.37 41.52
N LEU A 139 3.73 -16.11 41.29
CA LEU A 139 3.64 -15.48 39.97
C LEU A 139 4.67 -16.11 39.01
N VAL A 140 4.20 -16.52 37.83
CA VAL A 140 5.03 -16.97 36.71
C VAL A 140 4.60 -16.19 35.48
N VAL A 141 5.49 -15.37 34.92
CA VAL A 141 5.20 -14.59 33.72
C VAL A 141 5.95 -15.18 32.53
N VAL A 142 5.22 -15.61 31.51
CA VAL A 142 5.79 -16.09 30.24
C VAL A 142 5.82 -14.92 29.26
N ALA A 143 6.99 -14.29 29.11
CA ALA A 143 7.13 -13.03 28.40
C ALA A 143 7.99 -13.10 27.13
N THR A 144 7.68 -12.22 26.19
CA THR A 144 8.57 -11.84 25.07
C THR A 144 9.52 -10.71 25.50
N ASN A 145 10.27 -10.15 24.55
CA ASN A 145 11.19 -9.03 24.78
C ASN A 145 10.53 -7.78 25.39
N VAL A 146 9.20 -7.70 25.45
CA VAL A 146 8.47 -6.63 26.17
C VAL A 146 8.92 -6.52 27.64
N ALA A 147 9.23 -7.65 28.28
CA ALA A 147 9.75 -7.65 29.66
C ALA A 147 11.24 -7.26 29.76
N GLU A 148 11.99 -7.28 28.65
CA GLU A 148 13.43 -6.99 28.62
C GLU A 148 13.73 -5.50 28.77
N THR A 149 12.94 -4.62 28.16
CA THR A 149 13.16 -3.16 28.14
C THR A 149 12.03 -2.39 28.79
N SER A 150 10.79 -2.65 28.36
CA SER A 150 9.70 -1.68 28.44
C SER A 150 8.87 -1.77 29.73
N LEU A 151 8.87 -2.90 30.43
CA LEU A 151 8.08 -3.10 31.64
C LEU A 151 8.93 -3.56 32.83
N THR A 152 8.57 -3.08 34.02
CA THR A 152 9.27 -3.38 35.26
C THR A 152 8.32 -4.07 36.21
N ILE A 153 8.24 -5.39 36.11
CA ILE A 153 7.32 -6.18 36.92
C ILE A 153 7.89 -6.28 38.34
N PRO A 154 7.19 -5.79 39.38
CA PRO A 154 7.64 -5.91 40.75
C PRO A 154 7.60 -7.38 41.20
N GLY A 155 8.45 -7.73 42.17
CA GLY A 155 8.41 -9.06 42.79
C GLY A 155 9.06 -10.20 41.98
N ILE A 156 9.56 -9.94 40.77
CA ILE A 156 10.34 -10.93 40.01
C ILE A 156 11.71 -11.13 40.67
N LYS A 157 11.95 -12.36 41.14
CA LYS A 157 13.23 -12.78 41.75
C LYS A 157 14.00 -13.78 40.92
N ASP A 158 13.31 -14.53 40.06
CA ASP A 158 13.90 -15.59 39.26
C ASP A 158 13.55 -15.32 37.78
N VAL A 159 14.56 -15.30 36.92
CA VAL A 159 14.41 -15.16 35.47
C VAL A 159 14.96 -16.40 34.80
N VAL A 160 14.15 -17.03 33.94
CA VAL A 160 14.61 -18.07 33.01
C VAL A 160 14.74 -17.41 31.64
N ASP A 161 15.98 -17.25 31.17
CA ASP A 161 16.25 -16.59 29.89
C ASP A 161 16.36 -17.63 28.78
N SER A 162 15.49 -17.59 27.77
CA SER A 162 15.51 -18.53 26.65
C SER A 162 16.80 -18.46 25.83
N GLY A 163 17.54 -17.35 25.88
CA GLY A 163 18.70 -17.12 25.03
C GLY A 163 18.36 -16.83 23.57
N ARG A 164 17.07 -16.78 23.21
CA ARG A 164 16.60 -16.62 21.83
C ARG A 164 15.74 -15.37 21.66
N VAL A 165 15.73 -14.85 20.44
CA VAL A 165 14.91 -13.72 20.02
C VAL A 165 14.35 -13.97 18.62
N LYS A 166 13.09 -13.57 18.38
CA LYS A 166 12.53 -13.51 17.04
C LYS A 166 12.88 -12.16 16.42
N VAL A 167 13.63 -12.16 15.32
CA VAL A 167 14.11 -10.98 14.60
C VAL A 167 13.40 -10.90 13.25
N LYS A 168 13.05 -9.67 12.82
CA LYS A 168 12.56 -9.41 11.46
C LYS A 168 13.78 -9.11 10.59
N ASN A 169 14.07 -9.98 9.64
CA ASN A 169 15.16 -9.82 8.68
C ASN A 169 14.60 -9.24 7.38
N TYR A 170 15.33 -8.29 6.78
CA TYR A 170 14.95 -7.64 5.53
C TYR A 170 16.05 -7.87 4.49
N ASP A 171 15.68 -8.48 3.36
CA ASP A 171 16.59 -8.61 2.23
C ASP A 171 16.47 -7.39 1.31
N SER A 172 17.51 -6.56 1.33
CA SER A 172 17.60 -5.35 0.50
C SER A 172 17.53 -5.59 -1.01
N LYS A 173 17.82 -6.81 -1.50
CA LYS A 173 17.78 -7.12 -2.94
C LYS A 173 16.38 -7.46 -3.43
N THR A 174 15.70 -8.30 -2.67
CA THR A 174 14.36 -8.82 -3.01
C THR A 174 13.24 -7.98 -2.41
N GLY A 175 13.56 -7.17 -1.39
CA GLY A 175 12.59 -6.46 -0.58
C GLY A 175 11.73 -7.36 0.31
N MET A 176 12.09 -8.64 0.44
CA MET A 176 11.39 -9.61 1.27
C MET A 176 11.74 -9.43 2.75
N GLU A 177 10.77 -9.78 3.58
CA GLU A 177 10.89 -9.82 5.03
C GLU A 177 10.71 -11.26 5.51
N SER A 178 11.53 -11.71 6.46
CA SER A 178 11.37 -12.99 7.14
C SER A 178 11.41 -12.80 8.66
N TYR A 179 10.80 -13.72 9.40
CA TYR A 179 10.92 -13.77 10.86
C TYR A 179 11.71 -15.00 11.26
N GLU A 180 12.88 -14.80 11.86
CA GLU A 180 13.80 -15.88 12.22
C GLU A 180 14.10 -15.87 13.72
N VAL A 181 14.31 -17.05 14.29
CA VAL A 181 14.66 -17.20 15.71
C VAL A 181 16.16 -17.31 15.86
N GLU A 182 16.78 -16.24 16.32
CA GLU A 182 18.22 -16.09 16.46
C GLU A 182 18.66 -16.12 17.92
N TRP A 183 19.97 -16.21 18.15
CA TRP A 183 20.55 -16.02 19.48
C TRP A 183 20.46 -14.55 19.89
N ILE A 184 20.22 -14.30 21.17
CA ILE A 184 20.31 -12.93 21.70
C ILE A 184 21.77 -12.47 21.78
N ILE A 185 21.96 -11.15 21.84
CA ILE A 185 23.26 -10.57 22.13
C ILE A 185 23.58 -10.62 23.62
N GLN A 186 24.87 -10.54 23.96
CA GLN A 186 25.34 -10.59 25.35
C GLN A 186 24.74 -9.45 26.21
N ALA A 187 24.53 -8.26 25.62
CA ALA A 187 23.90 -7.15 26.31
C ALA A 187 22.43 -7.44 26.68
N SER A 188 21.66 -8.04 25.76
CA SER A 188 20.28 -8.47 26.01
C SER A 188 20.20 -9.54 27.10
N ALA A 189 21.07 -10.56 27.04
CA ALA A 189 21.16 -11.58 28.09
C ALA A 189 21.45 -10.96 29.48
N SER A 190 22.29 -9.92 29.51
CA SER A 190 22.62 -9.19 30.74
C SER A 190 21.45 -8.32 31.21
N GLN A 191 20.73 -7.68 30.30
CA GLN A 191 19.54 -6.88 30.61
C GLN A 191 18.41 -7.75 31.16
N ARG A 192 18.17 -8.93 30.56
CA ARG A 192 17.21 -9.94 31.04
C ARG A 192 17.57 -10.43 32.43
N ALA A 193 18.84 -10.77 32.68
CA ALA A 193 19.30 -11.15 34.02
C ALA A 193 19.06 -10.03 35.05
N GLY A 194 19.27 -8.77 34.66
CA GLY A 194 18.99 -7.60 35.50
C GLY A 194 17.53 -7.44 35.92
N ARG A 195 16.57 -8.11 35.25
CA ARG A 195 15.15 -8.08 35.62
C ARG A 195 14.87 -8.85 36.93
N ALA A 196 15.67 -9.86 37.26
CA ALA A 196 15.59 -10.59 38.54
C ALA A 196 16.09 -9.75 39.74
N GLY A 197 17.01 -8.82 39.49
CA GLY A 197 17.74 -8.08 40.53
C GLY A 197 17.16 -6.71 40.90
N ARG A 198 15.89 -6.43 40.55
CA ARG A 198 15.31 -5.08 40.64
C ARG A 198 15.04 -4.61 42.07
N THR A 199 14.36 -5.45 42.87
CA THR A 199 13.92 -5.09 44.23
C THR A 199 14.70 -5.84 45.33
N GLY A 200 15.66 -6.68 44.93
CA GLY A 200 16.50 -7.46 45.83
C GLY A 200 17.38 -8.44 45.06
N PRO A 201 18.14 -9.29 45.76
CA PRO A 201 18.89 -10.37 45.14
C PRO A 201 17.95 -11.30 44.36
N GLY A 202 18.35 -11.64 43.13
CA GLY A 202 17.60 -12.55 42.27
C GLY A 202 18.52 -13.49 41.50
N HIS A 203 17.94 -14.55 40.94
CA HIS A 203 18.65 -15.55 40.15
C HIS A 203 18.26 -15.47 38.68
N CYS A 204 19.25 -15.67 37.80
CA CYS A 204 19.00 -15.83 36.37
C CYS A 204 19.49 -17.22 35.95
N TYR A 205 18.56 -18.02 35.44
CA TYR A 205 18.83 -19.35 34.91
C TYR A 205 18.88 -19.28 33.39
N ARG A 206 19.98 -19.77 32.81
CA ARG A 206 20.24 -19.76 31.37
C ARG A 206 20.35 -21.21 30.89
N PRO A 207 19.46 -21.70 30.02
CA PRO A 207 19.50 -23.05 29.45
C PRO A 207 20.52 -23.13 28.29
N TYR A 208 21.60 -22.35 28.36
CA TYR A 208 22.69 -22.32 27.39
C TYR A 208 24.02 -22.23 28.11
N SER A 209 25.07 -22.86 27.54
CA SER A 209 26.36 -22.97 28.21
C SER A 209 27.13 -21.65 28.23
N SER A 210 28.10 -21.53 29.14
CA SER A 210 29.03 -20.39 29.16
C SER A 210 29.80 -20.23 27.85
N LEU A 211 30.10 -21.35 27.16
CA LEU A 211 30.77 -21.35 25.86
C LEU A 211 29.88 -20.75 24.76
N VAL A 212 28.57 -21.03 24.79
CA VAL A 212 27.61 -20.41 23.87
C VAL A 212 27.53 -18.90 24.11
N PHE A 213 27.45 -18.49 25.37
CA PHE A 213 27.43 -17.07 25.74
C PHE A 213 28.71 -16.32 25.31
N SER A 214 29.89 -16.92 25.45
CA SER A 214 31.15 -16.25 25.13
C SER A 214 31.53 -16.29 23.65
N ASN A 215 31.19 -17.37 22.94
CA ASN A 215 31.73 -17.61 21.59
C ASN A 215 30.67 -17.49 20.48
N ILE A 216 29.38 -17.63 20.79
CA ILE A 216 28.30 -17.58 19.79
C ILE A 216 27.57 -16.23 19.85
N PHE A 217 27.33 -15.69 21.05
CA PHE A 217 26.57 -14.45 21.18
C PHE A 217 27.42 -13.26 20.78
N GLU A 218 26.89 -12.44 19.87
CA GLU A 218 27.48 -11.15 19.55
C GLU A 218 27.42 -10.21 20.75
N GLU A 219 28.43 -9.36 20.93
CA GLU A 219 28.47 -8.40 22.03
C GLU A 219 27.48 -7.25 21.83
N SER A 220 27.29 -6.80 20.59
CA SER A 220 26.42 -5.69 20.22
C SER A 220 25.67 -5.97 18.93
N LEU A 221 24.44 -5.42 18.84
CA LEU A 221 23.66 -5.49 17.61
C LEU A 221 24.24 -4.51 16.57
N PRO A 222 24.29 -4.89 15.29
CA PRO A 222 24.53 -3.93 14.23
C PRO A 222 23.45 -2.83 14.24
N PRO A 223 23.81 -1.57 13.96
CA PRO A 223 22.88 -0.45 13.99
C PRO A 223 21.71 -0.63 13.02
N GLU A 224 20.52 -0.17 13.40
CA GLU A 224 19.29 -0.32 12.61
C GLU A 224 19.39 0.24 11.18
N ILE A 225 20.16 1.33 10.99
CA ILE A 225 20.41 1.94 9.67
C ILE A 225 21.02 0.96 8.64
N THR A 226 21.63 -0.13 9.10
CA THR A 226 22.18 -1.19 8.24
C THR A 226 21.16 -2.27 7.87
N LYS A 227 20.03 -2.33 8.56
CA LYS A 227 19.00 -3.37 8.43
C LYS A 227 17.73 -2.90 7.72
N VAL A 228 17.44 -1.61 7.73
CA VAL A 228 16.18 -1.06 7.18
C VAL A 228 16.43 -0.19 5.94
N PRO A 229 15.45 -0.07 5.03
CA PRO A 229 15.52 0.87 3.92
C PRO A 229 15.74 2.31 4.40
N VAL A 230 16.65 3.02 3.72
CA VAL A 230 17.06 4.39 4.09
C VAL A 230 16.45 5.49 3.22
N ASP A 231 15.39 5.18 2.45
CA ASP A 231 14.73 6.10 1.51
C ASP A 231 14.30 7.42 2.17
N GLY A 232 13.70 7.34 3.36
CA GLY A 232 13.27 8.51 4.13
C GLY A 232 14.42 9.39 4.58
N VAL A 233 15.53 8.77 5.02
CA VAL A 233 16.76 9.47 5.42
C VAL A 233 17.37 10.18 4.22
N VAL A 234 17.49 9.48 3.08
CA VAL A 234 18.01 10.04 1.83
C VAL A 234 17.16 11.22 1.36
N LEU A 235 15.82 11.10 1.39
CA LEU A 235 14.91 12.18 1.01
C LEU A 235 15.11 13.42 1.89
N LEU A 236 15.19 13.24 3.21
CA LEU A 236 15.41 14.32 4.16
C LEU A 236 16.78 15.00 3.94
N MET A 237 17.84 14.23 3.74
CA MET A 237 19.17 14.79 3.47
C MET A 237 19.20 15.59 2.16
N LYS A 238 18.52 15.10 1.12
CA LYS A 238 18.40 15.81 -0.17
C LYS A 238 17.60 17.12 0.00
N SER A 239 16.55 17.14 0.83
CA SER A 239 15.81 18.37 1.13
C SER A 239 16.62 19.39 1.94
N MET A 240 17.59 18.92 2.72
CA MET A 240 18.60 19.75 3.40
C MET A 240 19.77 20.19 2.49
N ASN A 241 19.65 20.01 1.16
CA ASN A 241 20.68 20.34 0.18
C ASN A 241 22.00 19.54 0.35
N ILE A 242 21.91 18.28 0.76
CA ILE A 242 23.05 17.35 0.78
C ILE A 242 22.97 16.46 -0.49
N PRO A 243 23.65 16.83 -1.60
CA PRO A 243 23.46 16.15 -2.87
C PRO A 243 24.10 14.77 -2.94
N LYS A 244 25.23 14.55 -2.26
CA LYS A 244 25.95 13.27 -2.23
C LYS A 244 25.86 12.66 -0.84
N VAL A 245 24.85 11.81 -0.64
CA VAL A 245 24.60 11.17 0.65
C VAL A 245 25.73 10.21 1.03
N GLU A 246 26.37 9.56 0.05
CA GLU A 246 27.53 8.68 0.26
C GLU A 246 28.70 9.36 0.97
N ASN A 247 28.85 10.69 0.85
CA ASN A 247 29.93 11.45 1.48
C ASN A 247 29.58 11.96 2.88
N PHE A 248 28.37 11.68 3.38
CA PHE A 248 27.93 12.17 4.67
C PHE A 248 28.60 11.38 5.80
N PRO A 249 29.10 12.05 6.86
CA PRO A 249 29.83 11.38 7.94
C PRO A 249 28.87 10.72 8.94
N PHE A 250 28.27 9.59 8.57
CA PHE A 250 27.45 8.79 9.49
C PHE A 250 28.29 8.18 10.62
N PRO A 251 27.77 8.05 11.85
CA PRO A 251 28.43 7.28 12.91
C PRO A 251 28.70 5.83 12.49
N THR A 252 27.74 5.23 11.79
CA THR A 252 27.89 3.98 11.05
C THR A 252 27.20 4.18 9.71
N SER A 253 27.95 4.06 8.62
CA SER A 253 27.42 4.30 7.28
C SER A 253 26.52 3.15 6.84
N PRO A 254 25.37 3.42 6.20
CA PRO A 254 24.61 2.38 5.54
C PRO A 254 25.41 1.81 4.36
N GLU A 255 25.07 0.59 3.96
CA GLU A 255 25.69 -0.06 2.81
C GLU A 255 25.51 0.79 1.54
N PRO A 256 26.54 0.91 0.67
CA PRO A 256 26.43 1.67 -0.58
C PRO A 256 25.34 1.14 -1.52
N SER A 257 24.98 -0.15 -1.44
CA SER A 257 23.82 -0.70 -2.14
C SER A 257 22.51 -0.12 -1.61
N ALA A 258 22.36 0.04 -0.30
CA ALA A 258 21.15 0.58 0.33
C ALA A 258 20.92 2.06 -0.05
N ILE A 259 21.98 2.87 -0.12
CA ILE A 259 21.88 4.27 -0.59
C ILE A 259 21.42 4.31 -2.06
N ARG A 260 22.00 3.46 -2.92
CA ARG A 260 21.61 3.36 -4.34
C ARG A 260 20.17 2.88 -4.51
N GLU A 261 19.72 1.95 -3.66
CA GLU A 261 18.33 1.49 -3.61
C GLU A 261 17.38 2.62 -3.23
N ALA A 262 17.69 3.33 -2.17
CA ALA A 262 16.93 4.51 -1.74
C ALA A 262 16.82 5.55 -2.85
N GLU A 263 17.91 5.87 -3.56
CA GLU A 263 17.85 6.80 -4.70
C GLU A 263 17.00 6.26 -5.87
N ARG A 264 17.03 4.96 -6.14
CA ARG A 264 16.17 4.34 -7.18
C ARG A 264 14.70 4.39 -6.78
N CYS A 265 14.38 4.00 -5.54
CA CYS A 265 13.05 4.09 -4.96
C CYS A 265 12.51 5.53 -5.05
N LEU A 266 13.29 6.54 -4.64
CA LEU A 266 12.87 7.94 -4.72
C LEU A 266 12.70 8.46 -6.16
N LYS A 267 13.42 7.91 -7.14
CA LYS A 267 13.19 8.21 -8.57
C LYS A 267 11.90 7.57 -9.09
N VAL A 268 11.60 6.34 -8.67
CA VAL A 268 10.33 5.65 -8.95
C VAL A 268 9.16 6.42 -8.35
N LEU A 269 9.29 6.90 -7.11
CA LEU A 269 8.28 7.74 -6.45
C LEU A 269 8.20 9.17 -7.01
N GLU A 270 9.01 9.51 -8.02
CA GLU A 270 9.10 10.84 -8.65
C GLU A 270 9.52 11.95 -7.67
N ALA A 271 10.06 11.59 -6.52
CA ALA A 271 10.63 12.50 -5.54
C ALA A 271 11.99 13.06 -5.99
N LEU A 272 12.73 12.29 -6.79
CA LEU A 272 13.96 12.69 -7.45
C LEU A 272 13.81 12.66 -8.97
N ASP A 273 14.46 13.60 -9.66
CA ASP A 273 14.57 13.60 -11.11
C ASP A 273 15.60 12.56 -11.60
N ARG A 274 15.75 12.43 -12.93
CA ARG A 274 16.72 11.51 -13.55
C ARG A 274 18.17 11.75 -13.09
N ASN A 275 18.49 12.98 -12.69
CA ASN A 275 19.81 13.39 -12.22
C ASN A 275 19.97 13.28 -10.70
N GLY A 276 18.96 12.78 -9.97
CA GLY A 276 19.00 12.63 -8.52
C GLY A 276 18.77 13.94 -7.75
N ARG A 277 18.17 14.95 -8.39
CA ARG A 277 17.79 16.23 -7.75
C ARG A 277 16.36 16.18 -7.25
N LEU A 278 16.09 16.86 -6.13
CA LEU A 278 14.77 16.92 -5.53
C LEU A 278 13.76 17.60 -6.45
N THR A 279 12.62 16.95 -6.69
CA THR A 279 11.49 17.50 -7.46
C THR A 279 10.57 18.34 -6.55
N PRO A 280 9.64 19.15 -7.09
CA PRO A 280 8.61 19.80 -6.28
C PRO A 280 7.80 18.81 -5.45
N LEU A 281 7.45 17.66 -6.05
CA LEU A 281 6.79 16.54 -5.35
C LEU A 281 7.66 15.99 -4.23
N GLY A 282 8.94 15.71 -4.47
CA GLY A 282 9.87 15.24 -3.44
C GLY A 282 10.06 16.24 -2.30
N LYS A 283 10.06 17.53 -2.61
CA LYS A 283 10.09 18.60 -1.62
C LYS A 283 8.80 18.57 -0.77
N ALA A 284 7.63 18.47 -1.38
CA ALA A 284 6.37 18.32 -0.66
C ALA A 284 6.38 17.06 0.23
N MET A 285 6.85 15.91 -0.29
CA MET A 285 6.96 14.65 0.47
C MET A 285 7.84 14.78 1.72
N SER A 286 8.93 15.56 1.66
CA SER A 286 9.86 15.75 2.78
C SER A 286 9.28 16.49 4.00
N HIS A 287 8.14 17.15 3.85
CA HIS A 287 7.45 17.82 4.98
C HIS A 287 6.63 16.86 5.84
N TYR A 288 6.39 15.64 5.36
CA TYR A 288 5.60 14.63 6.06
C TYR A 288 6.52 13.69 6.85
N PRO A 289 6.31 13.53 8.17
CA PRO A 289 7.15 12.68 9.04
C PRO A 289 6.77 11.20 8.92
N MET A 290 6.85 10.66 7.70
CA MET A 290 6.45 9.30 7.36
C MET A 290 7.29 8.78 6.19
N SER A 291 7.17 7.48 5.87
CA SER A 291 7.88 6.90 4.74
C SER A 291 7.49 7.61 3.41
N PRO A 292 8.45 7.86 2.50
CA PRO A 292 8.18 8.51 1.20
C PRO A 292 7.01 7.90 0.42
N ARG A 293 6.80 6.57 0.52
CA ARG A 293 5.71 5.85 -0.15
C ARG A 293 4.34 6.34 0.27
N HIS A 294 4.16 6.50 1.57
CA HIS A 294 2.91 6.99 2.14
C HIS A 294 2.71 8.47 1.80
N SER A 295 3.78 9.29 1.85
CA SER A 295 3.69 10.71 1.49
C SER A 295 3.30 10.85 0.02
N ARG A 296 3.86 10.01 -0.87
CA ARG A 296 3.51 9.95 -2.29
C ARG A 296 2.03 9.62 -2.49
N MET A 297 1.53 8.61 -1.80
CA MET A 297 0.10 8.24 -1.84
C MET A 297 -0.79 9.44 -1.45
N LEU A 298 -0.54 10.04 -0.30
CA LEU A 298 -1.37 11.13 0.21
C LEU A 298 -1.36 12.37 -0.70
N LEU A 299 -0.18 12.75 -1.21
CA LEU A 299 -0.04 13.87 -2.13
C LEU A 299 -0.69 13.61 -3.49
N THR A 300 -0.75 12.36 -3.93
CA THR A 300 -1.45 11.98 -5.17
C THR A 300 -2.95 12.23 -5.03
N VAL A 301 -3.55 11.86 -3.90
CA VAL A 301 -4.96 12.14 -3.61
C VAL A 301 -5.24 13.65 -3.62
N ILE A 302 -4.38 14.43 -2.94
CA ILE A 302 -4.53 15.90 -2.87
C ILE A 302 -4.45 16.50 -4.27
N GLN A 303 -3.48 16.07 -5.08
CA GLN A 303 -3.31 16.55 -6.46
C GLN A 303 -4.54 16.21 -7.32
N MET A 304 -5.00 14.95 -7.32
CA MET A 304 -6.14 14.52 -8.14
C MET A 304 -7.42 15.26 -7.78
N LEU A 305 -7.69 15.44 -6.48
CA LEU A 305 -8.88 16.17 -6.02
C LEU A 305 -8.79 17.65 -6.40
N LYS A 306 -7.60 18.26 -6.33
CA LYS A 306 -7.37 19.66 -6.76
C LYS A 306 -7.63 19.86 -8.25
N GLU A 307 -7.19 18.92 -9.09
CA GLU A 307 -7.41 18.96 -10.54
C GLU A 307 -8.90 18.81 -10.90
N ALA A 308 -9.65 18.03 -10.13
CA ALA A 308 -11.05 17.72 -10.39
C ALA A 308 -12.04 18.90 -10.23
N ARG A 309 -11.64 20.03 -9.62
CA ARG A 309 -12.41 21.27 -9.33
C ARG A 309 -13.87 21.02 -8.85
N ASP A 310 -14.18 21.39 -7.60
CA ASP A 310 -15.51 21.26 -6.98
C ASP A 310 -16.00 19.82 -6.76
N TYR A 311 -15.10 18.94 -6.29
CA TYR A 311 -15.47 17.57 -5.92
C TYR A 311 -16.20 17.55 -4.56
N SER A 312 -17.53 17.38 -4.58
CA SER A 312 -18.41 17.53 -3.40
C SER A 312 -18.06 16.63 -2.21
N ARG A 313 -17.47 15.45 -2.46
CA ARG A 313 -17.09 14.45 -1.45
C ARG A 313 -15.59 14.44 -1.15
N ALA A 314 -14.83 15.48 -1.53
CA ALA A 314 -13.38 15.53 -1.39
C ALA A 314 -12.92 15.32 0.06
N ASN A 315 -13.62 15.94 1.01
CA ASN A 315 -13.32 15.83 2.44
C ASN A 315 -13.44 14.38 2.95
N LEU A 316 -14.42 13.61 2.48
CA LEU A 316 -14.57 12.20 2.83
C LEU A 316 -13.42 11.36 2.23
N VAL A 317 -13.09 11.58 0.95
CA VAL A 317 -11.98 10.89 0.27
C VAL A 317 -10.65 11.17 0.96
N LEU A 318 -10.40 12.40 1.40
CA LEU A 318 -9.21 12.74 2.18
C LEU A 318 -9.19 12.00 3.53
N GLY A 319 -10.32 11.92 4.22
CA GLY A 319 -10.43 11.13 5.45
C GLY A 319 -10.05 9.66 5.23
N TYR A 320 -10.55 9.04 4.17
CA TYR A 320 -10.19 7.67 3.79
C TYR A 320 -8.73 7.53 3.34
N ALA A 321 -8.18 8.52 2.63
CA ALA A 321 -6.77 8.51 2.24
C ALA A 321 -5.84 8.50 3.46
N VAL A 322 -6.13 9.36 4.45
CA VAL A 322 -5.34 9.43 5.69
C VAL A 322 -5.54 8.15 6.53
N ALA A 323 -6.75 7.61 6.59
CA ALA A 323 -7.03 6.34 7.26
C ALA A 323 -6.30 5.16 6.59
N ALA A 324 -6.27 5.11 5.25
CA ALA A 324 -5.55 4.09 4.51
C ALA A 324 -4.02 4.21 4.66
N VAL A 325 -3.49 5.43 4.78
CA VAL A 325 -2.10 5.65 5.18
C VAL A 325 -1.82 5.09 6.57
N ALA A 326 -2.71 5.36 7.55
CA ALA A 326 -2.56 4.82 8.90
C ALA A 326 -2.63 3.28 8.92
N ALA A 327 -3.53 2.70 8.11
CA ALA A 327 -3.67 1.26 7.93
C ALA A 327 -2.41 0.59 7.35
N LEU A 328 -1.70 1.27 6.44
CA LEU A 328 -0.46 0.78 5.83
C LEU A 328 0.78 1.05 6.70
N SER A 329 0.69 1.99 7.65
CA SER A 329 1.82 2.38 8.53
C SER A 329 1.90 1.56 9.81
N LEU A 330 0.80 0.93 10.23
CA LEU A 330 0.67 0.20 11.49
C LEU A 330 0.31 -1.28 11.24
N PRO A 331 0.55 -2.17 12.21
CA PRO A 331 0.18 -3.58 12.09
C PRO A 331 -1.31 -3.75 11.77
N ASN A 332 -1.66 -4.82 11.05
CA ASN A 332 -3.05 -5.10 10.75
C ASN A 332 -3.86 -5.34 12.05
N PRO A 333 -4.94 -4.58 12.32
CA PRO A 333 -5.68 -4.68 13.57
C PRO A 333 -6.57 -5.93 13.64
N LEU A 334 -6.80 -6.62 12.52
CA LEU A 334 -7.63 -7.81 12.49
C LEU A 334 -6.90 -8.96 13.19
N ILE A 335 -7.48 -9.45 14.29
CA ILE A 335 -6.87 -10.53 15.07
C ILE A 335 -6.90 -11.81 14.23
N MET A 336 -5.70 -12.26 13.88
CA MET A 336 -5.43 -13.30 12.89
C MET A 336 -5.28 -14.68 13.53
N GLN A 337 -4.89 -14.72 14.80
CA GLN A 337 -4.67 -15.92 15.58
C GLN A 337 -5.46 -15.83 16.88
N PHE A 338 -6.32 -16.83 17.12
CA PHE A 338 -6.58 -17.26 18.48
C PHE A 338 -5.49 -18.29 18.78
N GLU A 339 -4.42 -17.86 19.43
CA GLU A 339 -3.50 -18.82 20.06
C GLU A 339 -4.30 -19.62 21.09
N GLY A 340 -4.30 -20.94 20.90
CA GLY A 340 -5.00 -21.88 21.78
C GLY A 340 -5.43 -23.15 21.05
N GLU A 341 -4.55 -24.14 21.07
CA GLU A 341 -4.80 -25.58 20.89
C GLU A 341 -4.73 -26.15 19.47
N LYS A 342 -3.56 -26.69 19.14
CA LYS A 342 -3.50 -28.02 18.51
C LYS A 342 -4.18 -29.04 19.45
N LYS A 343 -4.80 -30.07 18.89
CA LYS A 343 -5.36 -31.19 19.65
C LYS A 343 -4.25 -31.83 20.51
N SER A 344 -4.22 -31.57 21.81
CA SER A 344 -3.51 -32.46 22.72
C SER A 344 -4.32 -33.77 22.78
N GLU A 345 -3.75 -34.86 22.27
CA GLU A 345 -4.33 -36.20 22.36
C GLU A 345 -4.24 -36.79 23.78
N PHE A 346 -4.45 -35.99 24.83
CA PHE A 346 -4.62 -36.54 26.18
C PHE A 346 -6.09 -36.87 26.42
N LYS A 347 -6.42 -38.13 26.17
CA LYS A 347 -7.61 -38.81 26.70
C LYS A 347 -7.44 -38.97 28.21
N ASP A 348 -7.87 -37.99 29.00
CA ASP A 348 -8.82 -38.22 30.11
C ASP A 348 -9.13 -36.95 30.91
N ALA A 349 -10.30 -36.97 31.54
CA ALA A 349 -10.93 -35.98 32.42
C ALA A 349 -11.69 -34.80 31.77
N GLY A 350 -13.02 -34.78 32.00
CA GLY A 350 -13.93 -33.64 31.82
C GLY A 350 -14.74 -33.60 30.50
N LYS A 351 -15.79 -34.43 30.36
CA LYS A 351 -16.64 -34.47 29.15
C LYS A 351 -17.64 -33.30 28.99
N THR A 352 -17.93 -32.54 30.05
CA THR A 352 -19.04 -31.57 30.04
C THR A 352 -18.58 -30.11 29.79
N VAL A 353 -17.44 -29.68 30.33
CA VAL A 353 -16.88 -28.33 30.11
C VAL A 353 -16.32 -28.15 28.68
N LYS A 354 -15.75 -29.22 28.11
CA LYS A 354 -15.14 -29.21 26.76
C LYS A 354 -16.14 -28.99 25.60
N GLN A 355 -17.44 -29.17 25.81
CA GLN A 355 -18.44 -29.02 24.73
C GLN A 355 -18.96 -27.57 24.61
N GLU A 356 -19.18 -26.88 25.72
CA GLU A 356 -19.62 -25.48 25.73
C GLU A 356 -18.51 -24.54 25.24
N ASP A 357 -17.26 -24.74 25.68
CA ASP A 357 -16.11 -23.97 25.20
C ASP A 357 -15.86 -24.17 23.69
N ARG A 358 -16.02 -25.39 23.17
CA ARG A 358 -15.88 -25.63 21.71
C ARG A 358 -16.97 -24.94 20.89
N LYS A 359 -18.19 -24.87 21.41
CA LYS A 359 -19.31 -24.20 20.74
C LYS A 359 -19.11 -22.69 20.73
N GLY A 360 -18.79 -22.08 21.87
CA GLY A 360 -18.49 -20.65 21.97
C GLY A 360 -17.28 -20.22 21.13
N ARG A 361 -16.24 -21.07 21.04
CA ARG A 361 -15.07 -20.83 20.17
C ARG A 361 -15.43 -20.87 18.67
N LYS A 362 -16.28 -21.80 18.24
CA LYS A 362 -16.74 -21.89 16.85
C LYS A 362 -17.57 -20.66 16.48
N GLU A 363 -18.50 -20.27 17.35
CA GLU A 363 -19.30 -19.05 17.21
C GLU A 363 -18.41 -17.80 17.14
N ARG A 364 -17.36 -17.69 17.97
CA ARG A 364 -16.41 -16.57 17.92
C ARG A 364 -15.64 -16.51 16.60
N LYS A 365 -15.19 -17.66 16.06
CA LYS A 365 -14.52 -17.72 14.75
C LYS A 365 -15.45 -17.32 13.61
N GLU A 366 -16.70 -17.80 13.63
CA GLU A 366 -17.72 -17.45 12.64
C GLU A 366 -18.08 -15.96 12.71
N ASN A 367 -18.24 -15.40 13.93
CA ASN A 367 -18.50 -13.98 14.13
C ASN A 367 -17.37 -13.10 13.58
N ILE A 368 -16.12 -13.52 13.73
CA ILE A 368 -14.97 -12.77 13.19
C ILE A 368 -14.88 -12.88 11.69
N LYS A 369 -15.19 -14.05 11.12
CA LYS A 369 -15.31 -14.19 9.66
C LYS A 369 -16.40 -13.26 9.12
N ALA A 370 -17.57 -13.26 9.74
CA ALA A 370 -18.68 -12.37 9.37
C ALA A 370 -18.32 -10.88 9.53
N ALA A 371 -17.61 -10.52 10.61
CA ALA A 371 -17.12 -9.15 10.81
C ALA A 371 -16.09 -8.74 9.74
N ARG A 372 -15.18 -9.63 9.35
CA ARG A 372 -14.25 -9.39 8.23
C ARG A 372 -14.98 -9.19 6.92
N ASP A 373 -15.94 -10.07 6.60
CA ASP A 373 -16.74 -9.99 5.39
C ASP A 373 -17.55 -8.67 5.34
N ARG A 374 -17.95 -8.15 6.50
CA ARG A 374 -18.62 -6.85 6.63
C ARG A 374 -17.72 -5.69 6.22
N PHE A 375 -16.44 -5.71 6.58
CA PHE A 375 -15.51 -4.62 6.25
C PHE A 375 -14.80 -4.79 4.91
N SER A 376 -14.87 -5.99 4.34
CA SER A 376 -14.12 -6.39 3.15
C SER A 376 -14.36 -5.45 1.97
N ASN A 377 -13.29 -4.80 1.53
CA ASN A 377 -13.25 -4.11 0.25
C ASN A 377 -12.53 -5.02 -0.77
N PRO A 378 -13.21 -5.52 -1.82
CA PRO A 378 -12.64 -6.47 -2.78
C PRO A 378 -11.55 -5.86 -3.68
N SER A 379 -11.30 -4.56 -3.56
CA SER A 379 -10.27 -3.83 -4.30
C SER A 379 -9.00 -3.56 -3.49
N SER A 380 -9.04 -3.55 -2.16
CA SER A 380 -7.89 -3.16 -1.32
C SER A 380 -7.98 -3.65 0.13
N ASP A 381 -6.90 -4.26 0.61
CA ASP A 381 -6.71 -4.58 2.03
C ASP A 381 -6.64 -3.30 2.88
N ALA A 382 -5.97 -2.27 2.37
CA ALA A 382 -5.83 -0.99 3.07
C ALA A 382 -7.18 -0.29 3.24
N LEU A 383 -8.04 -0.32 2.21
CA LEU A 383 -9.39 0.25 2.31
C LEU A 383 -10.30 -0.58 3.22
N THR A 384 -10.10 -1.90 3.28
CA THR A 384 -10.79 -2.78 4.25
C THR A 384 -10.49 -2.33 5.69
N VAL A 385 -9.22 -2.11 6.02
CA VAL A 385 -8.80 -1.63 7.35
C VAL A 385 -9.25 -0.19 7.59
N ALA A 386 -9.17 0.70 6.59
CA ALA A 386 -9.64 2.08 6.70
C ALA A 386 -11.15 2.16 7.00
N TYR A 387 -11.95 1.27 6.40
CA TYR A 387 -13.37 1.18 6.69
C TYR A 387 -13.65 0.63 8.10
N ALA A 388 -12.88 -0.36 8.56
CA ALA A 388 -12.95 -0.81 9.95
C ALA A 388 -12.61 0.32 10.94
N LEU A 389 -11.61 1.16 10.63
CA LEU A 389 -11.25 2.34 11.43
C LEU A 389 -12.38 3.38 11.45
N HIS A 390 -12.99 3.66 10.31
CA HIS A 390 -14.16 4.52 10.24
C HIS A 390 -15.29 4.00 11.16
N SER A 391 -15.65 2.72 11.05
CA SER A 391 -16.71 2.12 11.88
C SER A 391 -16.37 2.14 13.37
N PHE A 392 -15.11 1.97 13.73
CA PHE A 392 -14.63 2.07 15.11
C PHE A 392 -14.80 3.49 15.67
N GLU A 393 -14.37 4.52 14.95
CA GLU A 393 -14.44 5.91 15.43
C GLU A 393 -15.87 6.49 15.48
N VAL A 394 -16.78 5.90 14.70
CA VAL A 394 -18.21 6.23 14.73
C VAL A 394 -18.94 5.48 15.84
N SER A 395 -18.38 4.38 16.36
CA SER A 395 -18.99 3.61 17.44
C SER A 395 -18.95 4.36 18.76
N GLU A 396 -20.00 4.23 19.58
CA GLU A 396 -20.05 4.85 20.92
C GLU A 396 -19.16 4.11 21.92
N ASN A 397 -18.96 2.79 21.74
CA ASN A 397 -18.13 1.95 22.59
C ASN A 397 -17.06 1.23 21.74
N GLY A 398 -15.88 1.84 21.64
CA GLY A 398 -14.76 1.30 20.87
C GLY A 398 -14.27 -0.07 21.36
N ALA A 399 -14.20 -0.28 22.67
CA ALA A 399 -13.76 -1.56 23.24
C ALA A 399 -14.72 -2.71 22.90
N GLY A 400 -16.02 -2.50 23.10
CA GLY A 400 -17.06 -3.47 22.72
C GLY A 400 -17.14 -3.68 21.21
N PHE A 401 -16.92 -2.63 20.41
CA PHE A 401 -16.82 -2.74 18.96
C PHE A 401 -15.64 -3.63 18.53
N CYS A 402 -14.46 -3.44 19.12
CA CYS A 402 -13.29 -4.25 18.81
C CYS A 402 -13.48 -5.72 19.17
N GLU A 403 -14.04 -6.00 20.35
CA GLU A 403 -14.29 -7.38 20.79
C GLU A 403 -15.30 -8.11 19.88
N SER A 404 -16.40 -7.44 19.53
CA SER A 404 -17.43 -8.02 18.65
C SER A 404 -16.98 -8.23 17.21
N ASN A 405 -15.99 -7.47 16.73
CA ASN A 405 -15.50 -7.54 15.36
C ASN A 405 -14.11 -8.20 15.20
N GLY A 406 -13.51 -8.68 16.30
CA GLY A 406 -12.19 -9.31 16.27
C GLY A 406 -11.06 -8.36 15.89
N LEU A 407 -11.11 -7.12 16.38
CA LEU A 407 -10.11 -6.09 16.16
C LEU A 407 -9.25 -5.88 17.41
N HIS A 408 -7.98 -5.52 17.23
CA HIS A 408 -7.06 -5.19 18.30
C HIS A 408 -7.21 -3.72 18.72
N LEU A 409 -7.80 -3.49 19.90
CA LEU A 409 -8.15 -2.15 20.40
C LEU A 409 -6.99 -1.16 20.37
N LYS A 410 -5.82 -1.53 20.90
CA LYS A 410 -4.67 -0.63 20.97
C LYS A 410 -4.21 -0.19 19.58
N THR A 411 -4.23 -1.09 18.60
CA THR A 411 -3.84 -0.76 17.22
C THR A 411 -4.88 0.16 16.56
N MET A 412 -6.17 -0.05 16.84
CA MET A 412 -7.23 0.86 16.37
C MET A 412 -7.09 2.26 16.97
N ASP A 413 -6.78 2.37 18.27
CA ASP A 413 -6.52 3.65 18.94
C ASP A 413 -5.28 4.36 18.36
N GLU A 414 -4.19 3.62 18.13
CA GLU A 414 -2.98 4.16 17.51
C GLU A 414 -3.24 4.63 16.07
N MET A 415 -4.01 3.87 15.29
CA MET A 415 -4.45 4.25 13.94
C MET A 415 -5.29 5.52 13.95
N SER A 416 -6.23 5.65 14.89
CA SER A 416 -7.06 6.85 15.05
C SER A 416 -6.21 8.08 15.39
N LYS A 417 -5.30 7.96 16.36
CA LYS A 417 -4.36 9.04 16.73
C LYS A 417 -3.46 9.44 15.58
N LEU A 418 -2.93 8.46 14.83
CA LEU A 418 -2.09 8.71 13.66
C LEU A 418 -2.88 9.43 12.56
N LYS A 419 -4.14 9.02 12.32
CA LYS A 419 -5.02 9.68 11.35
C LYS A 419 -5.21 11.16 11.70
N ASP A 420 -5.52 11.47 12.96
CA ASP A 420 -5.71 12.84 13.42
C ASP A 420 -4.43 13.67 13.32
N GLN A 421 -3.28 13.09 13.66
CA GLN A 421 -1.98 13.74 13.52
C GLN A 421 -1.65 14.06 12.05
N LEU A 422 -1.83 13.09 11.17
CA LEU A 422 -1.60 13.26 9.74
C LEU A 422 -2.53 14.31 9.13
N LEU A 423 -3.80 14.31 9.53
CA LEU A 423 -4.75 15.33 9.09
C LEU A 423 -4.28 16.73 9.49
N ARG A 424 -3.86 16.92 10.75
CA ARG A 424 -3.27 18.20 11.19
C ARG A 424 -2.04 18.58 10.37
N ILE A 425 -1.18 17.62 10.02
CA ILE A 425 0.02 17.86 9.22
C ILE A 425 -0.37 18.32 7.80
N VAL A 426 -1.30 17.63 7.13
CA VAL A 426 -1.82 18.03 5.81
C VAL A 426 -2.22 19.50 5.82
N PHE A 427 -3.07 19.91 6.77
CA PHE A 427 -3.51 21.31 6.86
C PHE A 427 -2.40 22.28 7.29
N SER A 428 -1.39 21.83 8.04
CA SER A 428 -0.25 22.66 8.43
C SER A 428 0.73 22.93 7.27
N CYS A 429 0.89 21.95 6.37
CA CYS A 429 1.72 22.05 5.18
C CYS A 429 1.06 22.90 4.08
N CYS A 430 -0.25 23.13 4.15
CA CYS A 430 -1.01 23.91 3.17
C CYS A 430 -0.92 25.44 3.33
N LYS A 431 0.03 25.96 4.12
CA LYS A 431 0.21 27.42 4.23
C LYS A 431 0.68 27.98 2.89
N PRO A 432 0.00 29.01 2.33
CA PRO A 432 0.38 29.58 1.04
C PRO A 432 1.72 30.29 1.17
N SER A 433 2.80 29.63 0.78
CA SER A 433 3.96 30.35 0.22
C SER A 433 3.62 30.73 -1.22
N GLU A 434 4.11 31.87 -1.70
CA GLU A 434 3.73 32.63 -2.90
C GLU A 434 3.78 31.91 -4.28
N THR A 435 3.96 30.59 -4.31
CA THR A 435 3.92 29.78 -5.54
C THR A 435 2.76 28.80 -5.47
N GLU A 436 1.95 28.74 -6.53
CA GLU A 436 0.87 27.77 -6.74
C GLU A 436 1.37 26.34 -6.53
N ASP A 437 1.33 25.85 -5.28
CA ASP A 437 1.79 24.51 -4.96
C ASP A 437 0.69 23.52 -5.38
N SER A 438 0.96 22.68 -6.38
CA SER A 438 0.04 21.63 -6.84
C SER A 438 -0.37 20.66 -5.72
N PHE A 439 0.34 20.68 -4.59
CA PHE A 439 0.19 19.75 -3.47
C PHE A 439 -0.53 20.35 -2.24
N SER A 440 -1.16 21.52 -2.38
CA SER A 440 -1.97 22.13 -1.30
C SER A 440 -3.45 21.75 -1.37
N TRP A 441 -4.04 21.50 -0.21
CA TRP A 441 -5.47 21.21 -0.03
C TRP A 441 -6.34 22.46 -0.22
N THR A 442 -7.45 22.34 -0.97
CA THR A 442 -8.33 23.47 -1.35
C THR A 442 -9.81 23.28 -1.02
N HIS A 443 -10.26 22.11 -0.54
CA HIS A 443 -11.69 21.74 -0.48
C HIS A 443 -12.39 21.93 0.88
N GLY A 444 -11.77 22.67 1.80
CA GLY A 444 -12.36 22.95 3.12
C GLY A 444 -11.34 23.00 4.23
N THR A 445 -11.82 22.85 5.47
CA THR A 445 -11.04 22.83 6.71
C THR A 445 -10.97 21.43 7.31
N ILE A 446 -10.15 21.27 8.35
CA ILE A 446 -10.08 20.02 9.12
C ILE A 446 -11.44 19.59 9.69
N GLN A 447 -12.27 20.55 10.11
CA GLN A 447 -13.60 20.30 10.66
C GLN A 447 -14.56 19.75 9.60
N ASP A 448 -14.40 20.16 8.34
CA ASP A 448 -15.22 19.65 7.23
C ASP A 448 -14.89 18.19 6.93
N VAL A 449 -13.61 17.81 7.05
CA VAL A 449 -13.15 16.42 6.96
C VAL A 449 -13.70 15.59 8.11
N GLU A 450 -13.55 16.04 9.34
CA GLU A 450 -14.08 15.35 10.52
C GLU A 450 -15.60 15.17 10.46
N LYS A 451 -16.32 16.22 10.03
CA LYS A 451 -17.77 16.15 9.84
C LYS A 451 -18.15 15.14 8.78
N SER A 452 -17.47 15.15 7.62
CA SER A 452 -17.72 14.20 6.53
C SER A 452 -17.40 12.77 6.95
N TRP A 453 -16.33 12.59 7.72
CA TRP A 453 -15.89 11.31 8.25
C TRP A 453 -16.85 10.71 9.27
N ARG A 454 -17.58 11.52 10.04
CA ARG A 454 -18.58 11.03 11.00
C ARG A 454 -19.95 10.73 10.38
N ILE A 455 -20.16 11.00 9.08
CA ILE A 455 -21.43 10.70 8.42
C ILE A 455 -21.57 9.20 8.23
N THR A 456 -22.50 8.60 8.97
CA THR A 456 -22.98 7.26 8.67
C THR A 456 -23.79 7.31 7.38
N GLY A 457 -23.41 6.50 6.40
CA GLY A 457 -24.25 6.25 5.23
C GLY A 457 -25.65 5.85 5.69
N SER A 458 -26.67 6.17 4.89
CA SER A 458 -28.00 5.59 5.12
C SER A 458 -27.85 4.07 5.23
N SER A 459 -28.61 3.47 6.14
CA SER A 459 -28.49 2.12 6.72
C SER A 459 -28.45 0.93 5.74
N THR A 460 -28.33 1.19 4.43
CA THR A 460 -28.52 0.25 3.33
C THR A 460 -27.26 0.06 2.46
N SER A 461 -26.26 0.96 2.49
CA SER A 461 -25.04 0.79 1.68
C SER A 461 -23.89 0.16 2.48
N ARG A 462 -23.45 -1.04 2.06
CA ARG A 462 -22.32 -1.77 2.64
C ARG A 462 -20.98 -1.05 2.44
N ASN A 463 -20.85 -0.20 1.41
CA ASN A 463 -19.65 0.60 1.13
C ASN A 463 -19.98 2.09 1.18
N LEU A 464 -19.20 2.85 1.96
CA LEU A 464 -19.32 4.31 2.05
C LEU A 464 -18.70 5.03 0.86
N LEU A 465 -17.65 4.43 0.29
CA LEU A 465 -16.96 4.95 -0.89
C LEU A 465 -17.71 4.55 -2.16
N LEU A 466 -17.78 5.47 -3.12
CA LEU A 466 -18.22 5.20 -4.47
C LEU A 466 -17.11 4.51 -5.26
N GLN A 467 -17.47 3.76 -6.31
CA GLN A 467 -16.50 3.03 -7.15
C GLN A 467 -15.37 3.93 -7.68
N ASN A 468 -15.68 5.16 -8.10
CA ASN A 468 -14.68 6.13 -8.57
C ASN A 468 -13.78 6.65 -7.44
N GLU A 469 -14.28 6.74 -6.21
CA GLU A 469 -13.51 7.14 -5.03
C GLU A 469 -12.55 6.02 -4.60
N GLU A 470 -13.01 4.77 -4.62
CA GLU A 470 -12.15 3.60 -4.41
C GLU A 470 -11.04 3.52 -5.45
N GLU A 471 -11.37 3.77 -6.73
CA GLU A 471 -10.39 3.80 -7.82
C GLU A 471 -9.37 4.93 -7.67
N LEU A 472 -9.81 6.13 -7.26
CA LEU A 472 -8.91 7.25 -6.97
C LEU A 472 -7.92 6.89 -5.85
N LEU A 473 -8.41 6.29 -4.76
CA LEU A 473 -7.56 5.85 -3.65
C LEU A 473 -6.63 4.70 -4.07
N GLY A 474 -7.11 3.76 -4.88
CA GLY A 474 -6.32 2.67 -5.44
C GLY A 474 -5.19 3.17 -6.35
N GLU A 475 -5.47 4.16 -7.19
CA GLU A 475 -4.45 4.84 -8.03
C GLU A 475 -3.39 5.53 -7.16
N ALA A 476 -3.81 6.18 -6.06
CA ALA A 476 -2.89 6.81 -5.13
C ALA A 476 -2.01 5.79 -4.36
N ILE A 477 -2.57 4.66 -3.93
CA ILE A 477 -1.80 3.55 -3.35
C ILE A 477 -0.81 3.01 -4.39
N CYS A 478 -1.26 2.80 -5.63
CA CYS A 478 -0.38 2.40 -6.74
C CYS A 478 0.80 3.35 -6.91
N ALA A 479 0.58 4.67 -6.85
CA ALA A 479 1.64 5.67 -6.96
C ALA A 479 2.69 5.58 -5.83
N GLY A 480 2.29 5.17 -4.61
CA GLY A 480 3.21 4.98 -3.48
C GLY A 480 4.00 3.66 -3.50
N TRP A 481 3.51 2.65 -4.22
CA TRP A 481 4.08 1.29 -4.26
C TRP A 481 4.33 0.79 -5.68
N ALA A 482 4.66 1.69 -6.61
CA ALA A 482 4.73 1.36 -8.03
C ALA A 482 5.90 0.44 -8.44
N ASP A 483 6.92 0.29 -7.61
CA ASP A 483 7.97 -0.73 -7.72
C ASP A 483 7.57 -2.09 -7.10
N ARG A 484 6.48 -2.13 -6.32
CA ARG A 484 5.92 -3.34 -5.68
C ARG A 484 4.64 -3.79 -6.37
N VAL A 485 4.69 -3.89 -7.70
CA VAL A 485 3.58 -4.39 -8.53
C VAL A 485 3.77 -5.89 -8.77
N ALA A 486 2.68 -6.63 -8.78
CA ALA A 486 2.63 -8.03 -9.16
C ALA A 486 1.58 -8.28 -10.23
N ARG A 487 1.90 -9.16 -11.18
CA ARG A 487 1.00 -9.61 -12.24
C ARG A 487 0.64 -11.07 -12.03
N LYS A 488 -0.65 -11.40 -12.16
CA LYS A 488 -1.17 -12.76 -12.09
C LYS A 488 -0.61 -13.61 -13.23
N THR A 489 -0.07 -14.78 -12.92
CA THR A 489 0.45 -15.74 -13.91
C THR A 489 -0.43 -16.98 -14.00
N LYS A 490 -0.90 -17.50 -12.86
CA LYS A 490 -1.85 -18.63 -12.76
C LYS A 490 -3.00 -18.29 -11.82
N ALA A 491 -3.86 -19.26 -11.50
CA ALA A 491 -5.04 -19.05 -10.64
C ALA A 491 -4.70 -18.38 -9.29
N THR A 492 -3.62 -18.82 -8.64
CA THR A 492 -3.19 -18.36 -7.31
C THR A 492 -1.75 -17.80 -7.27
N GLU A 493 -1.02 -17.88 -8.38
CA GLU A 493 0.38 -17.43 -8.49
C GLU A 493 0.48 -16.06 -9.17
N TYR A 494 1.40 -15.24 -8.65
CA TYR A 494 1.75 -13.93 -9.17
C TYR A 494 3.26 -13.83 -9.41
N GLN A 495 3.64 -13.03 -10.41
CA GLN A 495 5.01 -12.58 -10.61
C GLN A 495 5.14 -11.14 -10.09
N ALA A 496 5.98 -10.92 -9.07
CA ALA A 496 6.26 -9.58 -8.55
C ALA A 496 7.44 -8.92 -9.28
N CYS A 497 7.45 -7.60 -9.41
CA CYS A 497 8.59 -6.86 -9.96
C CYS A 497 9.89 -7.07 -9.17
N ALA A 498 9.78 -7.28 -7.86
CA ALA A 498 10.94 -7.34 -6.98
C ALA A 498 11.68 -8.68 -7.00
N VAL A 499 11.00 -9.77 -7.40
CA VAL A 499 11.54 -11.14 -7.30
C VAL A 499 11.17 -12.00 -8.50
N GLU A 500 12.01 -13.00 -8.81
CA GLU A 500 11.79 -13.95 -9.91
C GLU A 500 10.88 -15.11 -9.52
N GLU A 501 10.87 -15.51 -8.26
CA GLU A 501 10.02 -16.60 -7.77
C GLU A 501 8.53 -16.21 -7.69
N PRO A 502 7.62 -17.19 -7.83
CA PRO A 502 6.19 -16.92 -7.71
C PRO A 502 5.82 -16.50 -6.30
N VAL A 503 4.99 -15.46 -6.21
CA VAL A 503 4.45 -14.92 -4.96
C VAL A 503 2.95 -15.16 -4.87
N PHE A 504 2.43 -15.19 -3.65
CA PHE A 504 1.05 -15.58 -3.38
C PHE A 504 0.33 -14.50 -2.59
N LEU A 505 -0.98 -14.33 -2.81
CA LEU A 505 -1.79 -13.51 -1.91
C LEU A 505 -1.93 -14.22 -0.57
N HIS A 506 -1.75 -13.49 0.53
CA HIS A 506 -2.04 -14.04 1.84
C HIS A 506 -3.53 -14.40 1.93
N ARG A 507 -3.86 -15.56 2.53
CA ARG A 507 -5.24 -16.09 2.69
C ARG A 507 -6.26 -15.15 3.38
N TRP A 508 -5.77 -14.07 3.98
CA TRP A 508 -6.56 -13.08 4.71
C TRP A 508 -6.68 -11.75 3.97
N SER A 509 -6.13 -11.66 2.76
CA SER A 509 -6.37 -10.53 1.88
C SER A 509 -7.83 -10.52 1.44
N SER A 510 -8.45 -9.34 1.38
CA SER A 510 -9.78 -9.17 0.81
C SER A 510 -9.81 -9.40 -0.71
N LEU A 511 -8.63 -9.46 -1.36
CA LEU A 511 -8.49 -9.70 -2.79
C LEU A 511 -8.38 -11.17 -3.16
N ILE A 512 -8.32 -12.10 -2.19
CA ILE A 512 -8.08 -13.52 -2.47
C ILE A 512 -9.10 -14.11 -3.45
N ASN A 513 -10.36 -13.68 -3.35
CA ASN A 513 -11.45 -14.14 -4.22
C ASN A 513 -11.51 -13.38 -5.55
N SER A 514 -11.20 -12.08 -5.55
CA SER A 514 -11.24 -11.27 -6.78
C SER A 514 -10.04 -11.55 -7.68
N ALA A 515 -8.90 -11.94 -7.09
CA ALA A 515 -7.67 -12.37 -7.73
C ALA A 515 -7.35 -11.57 -9.02
N PRO A 516 -7.15 -10.25 -8.90
CA PRO A 516 -7.03 -9.35 -10.05
C PRO A 516 -5.76 -9.62 -10.86
N GLU A 517 -5.75 -9.21 -12.13
CA GLU A 517 -4.59 -9.39 -13.01
C GLU A 517 -3.36 -8.60 -12.50
N PHE A 518 -3.55 -7.36 -12.08
CA PHE A 518 -2.50 -6.52 -11.50
C PHE A 518 -2.88 -6.06 -10.11
N LEU A 519 -1.89 -6.04 -9.22
CA LEU A 519 -2.01 -5.49 -7.87
C LEU A 519 -0.68 -4.90 -7.41
N VAL A 520 -0.74 -4.03 -6.42
CA VAL A 520 0.41 -3.61 -5.61
C VAL A 520 0.31 -4.23 -4.23
N TYR A 521 1.46 -4.44 -3.58
CA TYR A 521 1.56 -4.97 -2.22
C TYR A 521 2.43 -4.06 -1.34
N SER A 522 2.08 -3.98 -0.05
CA SER A 522 2.83 -3.18 0.90
C SER A 522 4.09 -3.88 1.36
N GLU A 523 4.01 -5.18 1.63
CA GLU A 523 5.09 -6.01 2.18
C GLU A 523 5.06 -7.40 1.53
N LEU A 524 6.24 -8.03 1.43
CA LEU A 524 6.39 -9.39 0.94
C LEU A 524 7.03 -10.22 2.06
N LEU A 525 6.23 -11.08 2.68
CA LEU A 525 6.63 -11.86 3.85
C LEU A 525 6.95 -13.30 3.46
N LEU A 526 8.20 -13.70 3.64
CA LEU A 526 8.64 -15.08 3.45
C LEU A 526 8.34 -15.90 4.69
N THR A 527 7.45 -16.89 4.53
CA THR A 527 7.25 -17.98 5.50
C THR A 527 7.69 -19.29 4.85
N ASN A 528 6.75 -20.20 4.55
CA ASN A 528 7.01 -21.37 3.68
C ASN A 528 7.05 -20.96 2.20
N ARG A 529 6.30 -19.92 1.85
CA ARG A 529 6.25 -19.29 0.53
C ARG A 529 6.23 -17.77 0.70
N PRO A 530 6.60 -16.98 -0.31
CA PRO A 530 6.52 -15.53 -0.24
C PRO A 530 5.07 -15.06 -0.40
N TYR A 531 4.52 -14.46 0.65
CA TYR A 531 3.15 -13.95 0.70
C TYR A 531 3.10 -12.43 0.63
N MET A 532 2.25 -11.91 -0.23
CA MET A 532 1.96 -10.49 -0.36
C MET A 532 0.96 -10.06 0.73
N HIS A 533 1.30 -8.98 1.43
CA HIS A 533 0.45 -8.32 2.42
C HIS A 533 0.12 -6.88 1.96
N GLY A 534 -1.04 -6.37 2.40
CA GLY A 534 -1.50 -5.02 2.07
C GLY A 534 -1.80 -4.84 0.58
N ALA A 535 -2.43 -5.84 -0.04
CA ALA A 535 -2.66 -5.86 -1.47
C ALA A 535 -3.73 -4.85 -1.89
N THR A 536 -3.53 -4.21 -3.04
CA THR A 536 -4.51 -3.30 -3.67
C THR A 536 -4.53 -3.55 -5.18
N ARG A 537 -5.72 -3.73 -5.75
CA ARG A 537 -5.94 -3.96 -7.17
C ARG A 537 -5.47 -2.74 -7.97
N VAL A 538 -4.83 -2.99 -9.11
CA VAL A 538 -4.32 -1.95 -9.99
C VAL A 538 -4.92 -2.06 -11.39
N LYS A 539 -5.33 -0.93 -11.96
CA LYS A 539 -5.66 -0.85 -13.39
C LYS A 539 -4.40 -0.59 -14.21
N PRO A 540 -4.24 -1.19 -15.41
CA PRO A 540 -3.08 -0.96 -16.26
C PRO A 540 -2.82 0.51 -16.60
N GLU A 541 -3.89 1.31 -16.70
CA GLU A 541 -3.84 2.75 -16.97
C GLU A 541 -3.04 3.52 -15.91
N TRP A 542 -3.12 3.08 -14.64
CA TRP A 542 -2.43 3.71 -13.52
C TRP A 542 -0.93 3.47 -13.57
N LEU A 543 -0.51 2.28 -14.02
CA LEU A 543 0.90 1.93 -14.20
C LEU A 543 1.57 2.79 -15.27
N VAL A 544 0.82 3.15 -16.32
CA VAL A 544 1.30 4.07 -17.37
C VAL A 544 1.45 5.50 -16.85
N LYS A 545 0.59 5.90 -15.92
CA LYS A 545 0.61 7.24 -15.32
C LYS A 545 1.66 7.38 -14.21
N HIS A 546 1.83 6.35 -13.38
CA HIS A 546 2.61 6.36 -12.15
C HIS A 546 3.47 5.08 -11.98
N PRO A 547 4.81 5.14 -12.13
CA PRO A 547 5.62 6.17 -12.76
C PRO A 547 5.99 5.80 -14.20
N LYS A 548 6.07 6.81 -15.04
CA LYS A 548 6.49 6.68 -16.45
C LYS A 548 7.90 6.11 -16.60
N SER A 549 8.74 6.18 -15.57
CA SER A 549 10.12 5.67 -15.58
C SER A 549 10.20 4.14 -15.61
N LEU A 550 9.14 3.44 -15.18
CA LEU A 550 9.03 1.98 -15.22
C LEU A 550 8.36 1.46 -16.51
N CYS A 551 7.92 2.36 -17.39
CA CYS A 551 7.29 2.02 -18.66
C CYS A 551 8.27 2.17 -19.84
N VAL A 552 8.21 1.23 -20.77
CA VAL A 552 8.78 1.36 -22.11
C VAL A 552 7.63 1.51 -23.10
N PHE A 553 7.69 2.53 -23.94
CA PHE A 553 6.62 2.85 -24.89
C PHE A 553 6.99 2.41 -26.31
N SER A 554 6.09 1.69 -26.97
CA SER A 554 6.24 1.34 -28.39
C SER A 554 6.03 2.56 -29.31
N ALA A 555 6.36 2.38 -30.60
CA ALA A 555 6.00 3.36 -31.62
C ALA A 555 4.48 3.48 -31.77
N PRO A 556 3.95 4.64 -32.22
CA PRO A 556 2.52 4.80 -32.48
C PRO A 556 1.96 3.69 -33.37
N LEU A 557 0.86 3.10 -32.94
CA LEU A 557 0.15 2.08 -33.70
C LEU A 557 -0.42 2.68 -34.99
N LYS A 558 -0.41 1.87 -36.05
CA LYS A 558 -1.08 2.22 -37.31
C LYS A 558 -2.59 1.97 -37.26
N ASP A 559 -2.99 0.99 -36.45
CA ASP A 559 -4.37 0.62 -36.18
C ASP A 559 -4.50 0.27 -34.68
N PRO A 560 -5.36 0.95 -33.90
CA PRO A 560 -6.28 2.02 -34.31
C PRO A 560 -5.57 3.32 -34.75
N LYS A 561 -6.21 4.05 -35.67
CA LYS A 561 -5.65 5.31 -36.21
C LYS A 561 -5.57 6.41 -35.12
N PRO A 562 -4.61 7.35 -35.23
CA PRO A 562 -4.60 8.54 -34.40
C PRO A 562 -5.89 9.36 -34.55
N TYR A 563 -6.31 10.02 -33.47
CA TYR A 563 -7.58 10.70 -33.38
C TYR A 563 -7.48 11.99 -32.58
N TYR A 564 -8.49 12.84 -32.69
CA TYR A 564 -8.63 14.04 -31.88
C TYR A 564 -9.67 13.80 -30.78
N SER A 565 -9.28 14.03 -29.52
CA SER A 565 -10.19 13.98 -28.38
C SER A 565 -10.88 15.33 -28.22
N SER A 566 -12.20 15.33 -28.42
CA SER A 566 -13.05 16.51 -28.26
C SER A 566 -13.17 16.95 -26.80
N GLU A 567 -13.11 16.03 -25.86
CA GLU A 567 -13.19 16.30 -24.41
C GLU A 567 -11.91 16.94 -23.89
N GLY A 568 -10.75 16.47 -24.34
CA GLY A 568 -9.44 16.94 -23.90
C GLY A 568 -8.83 18.06 -24.73
N ASP A 569 -9.48 18.45 -25.84
CA ASP A 569 -8.96 19.36 -26.88
C ASP A 569 -7.52 19.01 -27.32
N ARG A 570 -7.28 17.71 -27.55
CA ARG A 570 -5.92 17.17 -27.79
C ARG A 570 -5.93 16.10 -28.86
N VAL A 571 -4.84 16.09 -29.63
CA VAL A 571 -4.56 15.04 -30.63
C VAL A 571 -3.81 13.88 -29.97
N LEU A 572 -4.33 12.66 -30.13
CA LEU A 572 -3.86 11.44 -29.49
C LEU A 572 -3.52 10.34 -30.52
N CYS A 573 -2.59 9.47 -30.16
CA CYS A 573 -2.30 8.23 -30.88
C CYS A 573 -2.28 7.05 -29.90
N TRP A 574 -2.45 5.84 -30.43
CA TRP A 574 -2.41 4.63 -29.62
C TRP A 574 -0.98 4.08 -29.57
N ILE A 575 -0.56 3.64 -28.39
CA ILE A 575 0.69 2.93 -28.16
C ILE A 575 0.43 1.71 -27.27
N VAL A 576 1.30 0.72 -27.34
CA VAL A 576 1.33 -0.41 -26.41
C VAL A 576 2.49 -0.21 -25.44
N PRO A 577 2.24 0.10 -24.15
CA PRO A 577 3.29 0.19 -23.14
C PRO A 577 3.69 -1.20 -22.64
N SER A 578 4.95 -1.34 -22.26
CA SER A 578 5.46 -2.47 -21.48
C SER A 578 5.90 -1.97 -20.11
N PHE A 579 5.63 -2.74 -19.06
CA PHE A 579 5.88 -2.32 -17.67
C PHE A 579 6.84 -3.23 -16.93
N GLY A 580 7.71 -2.62 -16.12
CA GLY A 580 8.53 -3.31 -15.13
C GLY A 580 9.68 -4.13 -15.74
N PRO A 581 10.44 -4.84 -14.89
CA PRO A 581 11.64 -5.58 -15.32
C PRO A 581 11.33 -6.73 -16.28
N TYR A 582 10.13 -7.31 -16.21
CA TYR A 582 9.67 -8.40 -17.07
C TYR A 582 9.00 -7.92 -18.36
N ASN A 583 8.96 -6.60 -18.62
CA ASN A 583 8.33 -6.00 -19.79
C ASN A 583 6.89 -6.48 -20.02
N TRP A 584 6.07 -6.52 -18.97
CA TRP A 584 4.68 -6.93 -19.11
C TRP A 584 3.94 -6.01 -20.08
N GLU A 585 3.45 -6.58 -21.17
CA GLU A 585 2.65 -5.84 -22.15
C GLU A 585 1.33 -5.39 -21.50
N LEU A 586 1.08 -4.08 -21.54
CA LEU A 586 -0.14 -3.46 -21.06
C LEU A 586 -1.10 -3.21 -22.24
N PRO A 587 -2.42 -3.09 -21.98
CA PRO A 587 -3.39 -2.72 -23.00
C PRO A 587 -3.02 -1.42 -23.73
N ALA A 588 -3.49 -1.29 -24.98
CA ALA A 588 -3.26 -0.11 -25.79
C ALA A 588 -3.73 1.17 -25.05
N HIS A 589 -2.84 2.14 -24.96
CA HIS A 589 -3.03 3.38 -24.22
C HIS A 589 -2.92 4.58 -25.17
N SER A 590 -3.78 5.57 -25.01
CA SER A 590 -3.77 6.78 -25.85
C SER A 590 -2.84 7.83 -25.25
N VAL A 591 -1.93 8.36 -26.08
CA VAL A 591 -0.93 9.38 -25.68
C VAL A 591 -0.90 10.52 -26.69
N ALA A 592 -0.65 11.73 -26.20
CA ALA A 592 -0.51 12.91 -27.04
C ALA A 592 0.65 12.77 -28.03
N ILE A 593 0.38 13.10 -29.29
CA ILE A 593 1.39 13.06 -30.35
C ILE A 593 2.42 14.16 -30.13
N THR A 594 3.71 13.84 -30.18
CA THR A 594 4.78 14.83 -29.97
C THR A 594 5.16 15.59 -31.24
N GLU A 595 5.07 14.96 -32.41
CA GLU A 595 5.47 15.55 -33.69
C GLU A 595 4.46 16.59 -34.21
N ASP A 596 4.92 17.84 -34.41
CA ASP A 596 4.06 18.98 -34.79
C ASP A 596 3.27 18.74 -36.08
N ARG A 597 3.93 18.16 -37.10
CA ARG A 597 3.29 17.87 -38.39
C ARG A 597 2.23 16.78 -38.30
N ASP A 598 2.52 15.72 -37.54
CA ASP A 598 1.56 14.63 -37.34
C ASP A 598 0.37 15.11 -36.50
N ARG A 599 0.60 15.97 -35.48
CA ARG A 599 -0.48 16.66 -34.75
C ARG A 599 -1.38 17.47 -35.67
N ALA A 600 -0.79 18.34 -36.48
CA ALA A 600 -1.50 19.19 -37.42
C ALA A 600 -2.30 18.38 -38.45
N ALA A 601 -1.75 17.27 -38.94
CA ALA A 601 -2.42 16.37 -39.87
C ALA A 601 -3.67 15.70 -39.26
N VAL A 602 -3.55 15.17 -38.03
CA VAL A 602 -4.68 14.54 -37.33
C VAL A 602 -5.74 15.58 -36.94
N PHE A 603 -5.32 16.75 -36.43
CA PHE A 603 -6.24 17.85 -36.15
C PHE A 603 -6.98 18.32 -37.42
N GLY A 604 -6.26 18.47 -38.53
CA GLY A 604 -6.85 18.82 -39.83
C GLY A 604 -7.85 17.77 -40.33
N CYS A 605 -7.55 16.48 -40.12
CA CYS A 605 -8.46 15.38 -40.45
C CYS A 605 -9.75 15.48 -39.63
N ALA A 606 -9.63 15.63 -38.31
CA ALA A 606 -10.76 15.78 -37.39
C ALA A 606 -11.58 17.04 -37.67
N LEU A 607 -10.93 18.15 -38.03
CA LEU A 607 -11.59 19.39 -38.44
C LEU A 607 -12.47 19.15 -39.67
N LEU A 608 -11.92 18.58 -40.74
CA LEU A 608 -12.66 18.31 -41.98
C LEU A 608 -13.74 17.23 -41.82
N GLN A 609 -13.55 16.27 -40.90
CA GLN A 609 -14.58 15.28 -40.56
C GLN A 609 -15.74 15.89 -39.75
N GLY A 610 -15.57 17.10 -39.22
CA GLY A 610 -16.55 17.80 -38.40
C GLY A 610 -16.56 17.35 -36.94
N GLU A 611 -15.45 16.77 -36.45
CA GLU A 611 -15.28 16.36 -35.05
C GLU A 611 -14.86 17.54 -34.16
N VAL A 612 -14.15 18.51 -34.75
CA VAL A 612 -13.80 19.79 -34.10
C VAL A 612 -14.99 20.76 -34.17
N LEU A 613 -15.56 20.92 -35.37
CA LEU A 613 -16.70 21.81 -35.68
C LEU A 613 -17.83 21.02 -36.37
N PRO A 614 -18.89 20.65 -35.63
CA PRO A 614 -20.04 19.90 -36.15
C PRO A 614 -20.66 20.39 -37.46
N CYS A 615 -20.64 21.70 -37.77
CA CYS A 615 -21.19 22.21 -39.03
C CYS A 615 -20.55 21.59 -40.29
N LEU A 616 -19.30 21.12 -40.21
CA LEU A 616 -18.60 20.48 -41.34
C LEU A 616 -19.09 19.04 -41.60
N LYS A 617 -19.72 18.39 -40.63
CA LYS A 617 -20.15 16.99 -40.72
C LYS A 617 -21.16 16.77 -41.85
N SER A 618 -22.11 17.68 -42.01
CA SER A 618 -23.14 17.65 -43.06
C SER A 618 -22.58 17.89 -44.47
N MET A 619 -21.38 18.47 -44.56
CA MET A 619 -20.78 18.93 -45.82
C MET A 619 -19.68 17.98 -46.32
N ARG A 620 -19.38 16.90 -45.57
CA ARG A 620 -18.35 15.91 -45.91
C ARG A 620 -18.55 15.27 -47.30
N ALA A 621 -19.81 15.05 -47.70
CA ALA A 621 -20.14 14.47 -49.01
C ALA A 621 -19.79 15.39 -50.20
N LEU A 622 -19.59 16.70 -49.94
CA LEU A 622 -19.31 17.72 -50.96
C LEU A 622 -17.81 17.98 -51.13
N MET A 623 -16.98 17.34 -50.31
CA MET A 623 -15.53 17.43 -50.37
C MET A 623 -14.99 16.72 -51.62
N ALA A 624 -13.86 17.20 -52.12
CA ALA A 624 -13.20 16.68 -53.32
C ALA A 624 -12.19 15.56 -53.01
N GLY A 625 -12.09 15.12 -51.76
CA GLY A 625 -11.21 14.06 -51.28
C GLY A 625 -11.63 13.61 -49.89
N LYS A 626 -11.19 12.43 -49.49
CA LYS A 626 -11.45 11.87 -48.17
C LYS A 626 -10.54 12.55 -47.13
N PRO A 627 -11.06 13.07 -46.00
CA PRO A 627 -10.23 13.69 -44.96
C PRO A 627 -9.10 12.79 -44.45
N GLU A 628 -9.30 11.48 -44.46
CA GLU A 628 -8.33 10.47 -44.00
C GLU A 628 -7.00 10.51 -44.78
N MET A 629 -6.99 11.10 -45.98
CA MET A 629 -5.77 11.35 -46.76
C MET A 629 -4.75 12.23 -46.02
N LEU A 630 -5.19 13.04 -45.04
CA LEU A 630 -4.29 13.83 -44.21
C LEU A 630 -3.41 12.95 -43.31
N LEU A 631 -3.88 11.76 -42.94
CA LEU A 631 -3.16 10.81 -42.08
C LEU A 631 -2.11 10.00 -42.85
N GLU A 632 -2.21 9.95 -44.18
CA GLU A 632 -1.31 9.22 -45.07
C GLU A 632 -0.14 10.13 -45.49
N LYS A 633 1.08 9.82 -45.04
CA LYS A 633 2.26 10.66 -45.29
C LYS A 633 2.59 10.76 -46.79
N GLU A 634 2.22 9.75 -47.59
CA GLU A 634 2.37 9.76 -49.04
C GLU A 634 1.51 10.84 -49.72
N CYS A 635 0.33 11.13 -49.15
CA CYS A 635 -0.62 12.10 -49.67
C CYS A 635 -0.19 13.56 -49.41
N TRP A 636 0.80 13.81 -48.56
CA TRP A 636 1.27 15.17 -48.25
C TRP A 636 1.93 15.89 -49.43
N GLY A 637 2.32 15.15 -50.47
CA GLY A 637 2.78 15.73 -51.74
C GLY A 637 1.67 16.37 -52.58
N LEU A 638 0.40 16.06 -52.30
CA LEU A 638 -0.74 16.66 -52.99
C LEU A 638 -0.92 18.10 -52.52
N GLU A 639 -1.03 19.05 -53.46
CA GLU A 639 -1.09 20.49 -53.18
C GLU A 639 -2.15 20.84 -52.11
N ARG A 640 -3.34 20.25 -52.19
CA ARG A 640 -4.43 20.46 -51.22
C ARG A 640 -4.08 19.97 -49.82
N VAL A 641 -3.54 18.76 -49.71
CA VAL A 641 -3.25 18.09 -48.44
C VAL A 641 -2.05 18.77 -47.77
N GLY A 642 -0.94 18.88 -48.52
CA GLY A 642 0.29 19.50 -48.04
C GLY A 642 0.12 20.97 -47.65
N ARG A 643 -0.69 21.75 -48.38
CA ARG A 643 -0.95 23.16 -48.04
C ARG A 643 -1.69 23.30 -46.71
N LEU A 644 -2.72 22.49 -46.46
CA LEU A 644 -3.46 22.53 -45.21
C LEU A 644 -2.57 22.13 -44.02
N VAL A 645 -1.85 20.99 -44.11
CA VAL A 645 -0.94 20.54 -43.04
C VAL A 645 0.15 21.56 -42.78
N ARG A 646 0.73 22.17 -43.83
CA ARG A 646 1.75 23.21 -43.69
C ARG A 646 1.25 24.43 -42.92
N VAL A 647 0.08 24.97 -43.29
CA VAL A 647 -0.47 26.16 -42.63
C VAL A 647 -0.83 25.86 -41.17
N LEU A 648 -1.43 24.70 -40.89
CA LEU A 648 -1.72 24.25 -39.52
C LEU A 648 -0.42 24.12 -38.69
N THR A 649 0.63 23.53 -39.26
CA THR A 649 1.93 23.38 -38.60
C THR A 649 2.60 24.74 -38.33
N GLU A 650 2.70 25.61 -39.35
CA GLU A 650 3.34 26.93 -39.24
C GLU A 650 2.63 27.84 -38.22
N LYS A 651 1.30 27.75 -38.15
CA LYS A 651 0.49 28.51 -37.21
C LYS A 651 0.32 27.81 -35.86
N LYS A 652 0.86 26.60 -35.69
CA LYS A 652 0.72 25.76 -34.48
C LYS A 652 -0.74 25.58 -34.07
N ILE A 653 -1.58 25.26 -35.05
CA ILE A 653 -3.01 24.99 -34.85
C ILE A 653 -3.19 23.48 -34.78
N ASP A 654 -3.39 22.98 -33.57
CA ASP A 654 -3.54 21.56 -33.25
C ASP A 654 -4.66 21.30 -32.22
N SER A 655 -5.43 22.33 -31.88
CA SER A 655 -6.56 22.28 -30.95
C SER A 655 -7.64 23.31 -31.33
N LEU A 656 -8.86 23.14 -30.83
CA LEU A 656 -9.93 24.11 -30.98
C LEU A 656 -9.56 25.44 -30.31
N GLU A 657 -8.88 25.41 -29.17
CA GLU A 657 -8.41 26.63 -28.50
C GLU A 657 -7.39 27.40 -29.35
N THR A 658 -6.40 26.72 -29.93
CA THR A 658 -5.39 27.35 -30.79
C THR A 658 -6.00 27.85 -32.09
N LEU A 659 -6.96 27.12 -32.66
CA LEU A 659 -7.75 27.55 -33.81
C LEU A 659 -8.53 28.83 -33.51
N ARG A 660 -9.24 28.89 -32.38
CA ARG A 660 -10.01 30.06 -31.93
C ARG A 660 -9.11 31.29 -31.79
N LYS A 661 -7.99 31.16 -31.07
CA LYS A 661 -7.01 32.25 -30.91
C LYS A 661 -6.48 32.75 -32.25
N SER A 662 -6.30 31.85 -33.22
CA SER A 662 -5.87 32.22 -34.56
C SER A 662 -6.94 33.01 -35.32
N TRP A 663 -8.20 32.61 -35.22
CA TRP A 663 -9.33 33.29 -35.86
C TRP A 663 -9.70 34.64 -35.22
N GLU A 664 -9.47 34.81 -33.92
CA GLU A 664 -9.60 36.13 -33.26
C GLU A 664 -8.59 37.14 -33.81
N GLN A 665 -7.37 36.69 -34.13
CA GLN A 665 -6.35 37.55 -34.73
C GLN A 665 -6.60 37.82 -36.22
N ASN A 666 -7.03 36.79 -36.96
CA ASN A 666 -7.36 36.92 -38.37
C ASN A 666 -8.43 35.89 -38.78
N PRO A 667 -9.68 36.31 -39.03
CA PRO A 667 -10.80 35.42 -39.34
C PRO A 667 -10.71 34.76 -40.72
N ASN A 668 -9.71 35.10 -41.54
CA ASN A 668 -9.49 34.48 -42.85
C ASN A 668 -8.44 33.36 -42.82
N VAL A 669 -7.84 33.07 -41.65
CA VAL A 669 -6.86 31.98 -41.52
C VAL A 669 -7.54 30.65 -41.82
N LEU A 670 -6.90 29.82 -42.67
CA LEU A 670 -7.40 28.54 -43.19
C LEU A 670 -8.58 28.62 -44.17
N TYR A 671 -9.14 29.79 -44.48
CA TYR A 671 -10.28 29.90 -45.41
C TYR A 671 -9.95 29.31 -46.79
N ALA A 672 -8.83 29.74 -47.38
CA ALA A 672 -8.42 29.31 -48.72
C ALA A 672 -8.04 27.83 -48.75
N GLU A 673 -7.46 27.33 -47.66
CA GLU A 673 -7.09 25.93 -47.49
C GLU A 673 -8.34 25.05 -47.40
N ILE A 674 -9.33 25.43 -46.57
CA ILE A 674 -10.58 24.70 -46.40
C ILE A 674 -11.44 24.78 -47.67
N GLU A 675 -11.52 25.93 -48.34
CA GLU A 675 -12.22 26.07 -49.63
C GLU A 675 -11.63 25.12 -50.70
N ALA A 676 -10.31 24.93 -50.70
CA ALA A 676 -9.64 24.03 -51.63
C ALA A 676 -10.03 22.55 -51.46
N TRP A 677 -10.56 22.16 -50.29
CA TRP A 677 -11.09 20.83 -50.03
C TRP A 677 -12.47 20.57 -50.60
N PHE A 678 -13.22 21.60 -51.01
CA PHE A 678 -14.52 21.44 -51.66
C PHE A 678 -14.42 21.32 -53.17
N GLN A 679 -15.33 20.52 -53.77
CA GLN A 679 -15.46 20.44 -55.22
C GLN A 679 -15.76 21.81 -55.81
N LYS A 680 -15.21 22.14 -56.99
CA LYS A 680 -15.33 23.47 -57.60
C LYS A 680 -16.78 23.99 -57.66
N LYS A 681 -17.74 23.09 -57.92
CA LYS A 681 -19.19 23.40 -57.96
C LYS A 681 -19.80 23.82 -56.62
N PHE A 682 -19.22 23.44 -55.49
CA PHE A 682 -19.77 23.68 -54.15
C PHE A 682 -18.99 24.73 -53.35
N ARG A 683 -17.95 25.35 -53.93
CA ARG A 683 -17.13 26.35 -53.23
C ARG A 683 -17.91 27.59 -52.79
N HIS A 684 -18.98 27.95 -53.50
CA HIS A 684 -19.82 29.09 -53.14
C HIS A 684 -20.53 28.92 -51.78
N TYR A 685 -20.88 27.68 -51.41
CA TYR A 685 -21.46 27.36 -50.10
C TYR A 685 -20.46 27.50 -48.95
N VAL A 686 -19.14 27.47 -49.22
CA VAL A 686 -18.10 27.60 -48.20
C VAL A 686 -18.16 28.98 -47.53
N LYS A 687 -18.59 30.02 -48.25
CA LYS A 687 -18.72 31.37 -47.69
C LYS A 687 -19.79 31.47 -46.60
N GLU A 688 -20.93 30.81 -46.80
CA GLU A 688 -22.01 30.75 -45.81
C GLU A 688 -21.60 29.85 -44.63
N LEU A 689 -21.02 28.69 -44.94
CA LEU A 689 -20.49 27.76 -43.93
C LEU A 689 -19.39 28.40 -43.06
N TRP A 690 -18.55 29.25 -43.64
CA TRP A 690 -17.47 29.93 -42.91
C TRP A 690 -17.97 30.82 -41.78
N GLN A 691 -19.09 31.52 -42.00
CA GLN A 691 -19.71 32.33 -40.95
C GLN A 691 -20.22 31.44 -39.81
N THR A 692 -20.82 30.30 -40.13
CA THR A 692 -21.25 29.31 -39.12
C THR A 692 -20.06 28.72 -38.37
N MET A 693 -18.94 28.42 -39.05
CA MET A 693 -17.72 27.91 -38.42
C MET A 693 -17.12 28.91 -37.42
N LEU A 694 -17.05 30.20 -37.78
CA LEU A 694 -16.56 31.25 -36.89
C LEU A 694 -17.46 31.40 -35.65
N GLN A 695 -18.78 31.33 -35.82
CA GLN A 695 -19.74 31.38 -34.72
C GLN A 695 -19.60 30.15 -33.81
N GLU A 696 -19.54 28.94 -34.38
CA GLU A 696 -19.43 27.68 -33.64
C GLU A 696 -18.12 27.59 -32.85
N ALA A 697 -17.02 28.12 -33.38
CA ALA A 697 -15.77 28.18 -32.63
C ALA A 697 -15.83 29.12 -31.41
N GLN A 698 -16.71 30.13 -31.40
CA GLN A 698 -16.87 31.08 -30.29
C GLN A 698 -17.79 30.57 -29.17
N VAL A 699 -18.66 29.59 -29.44
CA VAL A 699 -19.57 29.04 -28.43
C VAL A 699 -18.80 28.13 -27.46
N GLU A 700 -18.83 28.44 -26.16
CA GLU A 700 -18.30 27.55 -25.13
C GLU A 700 -19.14 26.26 -25.05
N ARG A 701 -18.48 25.10 -25.10
CA ARG A 701 -19.11 23.76 -25.18
C ARG A 701 -20.00 23.40 -23.97
N GLY A 702 -20.05 24.22 -22.91
CA GLY A 702 -20.96 24.04 -21.78
C GLY A 702 -22.44 24.38 -22.06
N GLY A 703 -22.77 24.93 -23.23
CA GLY A 703 -24.13 25.37 -23.57
C GLY A 703 -24.94 24.45 -24.49
N ILE A 704 -24.43 23.29 -24.91
CA ILE A 704 -25.07 22.44 -25.93
C ILE A 704 -25.94 21.36 -25.27
N ALA A 705 -26.91 21.79 -24.47
CA ALA A 705 -28.08 20.99 -24.11
C ALA A 705 -29.32 21.84 -24.41
N GLY A 706 -29.66 21.96 -25.70
CA GLY A 706 -30.90 22.61 -26.12
C GLY A 706 -30.76 23.62 -27.26
N CYS A 707 -30.27 23.17 -28.42
CA CYS A 707 -30.56 23.86 -29.68
C CYS A 707 -30.72 22.81 -30.79
N GLN A 708 -31.88 22.14 -30.81
CA GLN A 708 -32.37 21.53 -32.04
C GLN A 708 -32.74 22.66 -33.00
N ILE A 709 -31.86 22.95 -33.95
CA ILE A 709 -32.22 23.78 -35.10
C ILE A 709 -33.12 22.91 -36.00
N TYR A 710 -34.43 23.14 -35.92
CA TYR A 710 -35.39 22.63 -36.88
C TYR A 710 -35.07 23.23 -38.25
N ILE A 711 -34.56 22.40 -39.17
CA ILE A 711 -34.60 22.72 -40.60
C ILE A 711 -36.04 22.51 -41.04
N ARG A 712 -36.80 23.60 -41.21
CA ARG A 712 -38.04 23.57 -41.99
C ARG A 712 -37.68 23.22 -43.44
N GLN A 713 -38.05 22.02 -43.85
CA GLN A 713 -38.32 21.72 -45.24
C GLN A 713 -39.67 22.37 -45.56
N ASP A 714 -39.68 23.38 -46.43
CA ASP A 714 -40.89 23.77 -47.16
C ASP A 714 -40.91 22.99 -48.48
N PRO A 715 -41.89 22.10 -48.72
CA PRO A 715 -42.25 21.66 -50.05
C PRO A 715 -43.33 22.59 -50.64
N ASP A 716 -43.17 22.90 -51.92
CA ASP A 716 -44.14 23.58 -52.81
C ASP A 716 -44.40 25.08 -52.60
N SER A 717 -43.57 25.90 -53.25
CA SER A 717 -43.98 26.99 -54.17
C SER A 717 -42.79 27.62 -54.88
#